data_AF-A0A7C5QNI2-F1
#
_entry.id   AF-A0A7C5QNI2-F1
#
_cell.length_a   1.000
_cell.length_b   1.000
_cell.length_c   1.000
_cell.angle_alpha   90.00
_cell.angle_beta   90.00
_cell.angle_gamma   90.00
#
_symmetry.space_group_name_H-M   'P 1'
#
loop_
_entity.id
_entity.type
_entity.pdbx_description
1 polymer ?
#
loop_
_entity_poly.entity_id
_entity_poly.type
_entity_poly.pdbx_seq_one_letter_code
_entity_poly.pdbx_strand_id
1 'polypeptide(L)'
;MPETRVTSLADLARPLGEAWAVARDFARPWHPWVRDMRAEHDARGSLLRRFRVDDQEYVETQSYFSDSDHVLGYRALEGIDGARAYRAELRLSGNGSTRAEWSAEISAPDPRLGEIADGTRAVFDAGLDALASVPAPEPVRATAPVALAEIRRETVPGAVRLSCLVAGPAGGTTLCLFLHGIGGQASNWEPQLARIGARWPAVALDLRGYGRSAPGSAPTTIEDYCADILTVADHFKAEKLVLAGLSYGAWIATSFAMRHPDRLAALVLADGCTGMSEASPAEQAAFRAAREAPLDAGQTPADFAPGVVDIIAGPNAGAELREVLRASMAAIPAATYRDALTCFTNPPERFDFSRIACPVLLMTGEHDVLAPPDEIRAISRRMLAAQPAPDIRFEVIAGAGHLSNLEAPEAFTAPILDLLERVAPVAPATTGKQRRRAAKHARILEAALAEFARNGFSGTSMQAIASRAGVSKPTLYQYFGNKQDLLAAVLDVGKSELLAPLKAADGAALVPVLWRYAWTYADFVLRPDMLSLARLIIGEAERLPEVAHDYQQAGPKQALEGMKAFLCAQKARGALAFEDAELAAENLWALILSAPREHALHHPEDPPERARIARHIENGLAVFLAAFSTDPARHRAELQRLCATHETGTGHGNGKTA
;
A
#
# COMPACT_ATOMS: atom_id res chain seq x y z
N MET A 1 37.87 15.24 23.72
CA MET A 1 37.16 16.50 24.05
C MET A 1 36.25 16.18 25.22
N PRO A 2 36.10 17.07 26.22
CA PRO A 2 35.17 16.81 27.30
C PRO A 2 33.72 16.81 26.76
N GLU A 3 32.87 16.03 27.43
CA GLU A 3 31.47 15.84 27.09
C GLU A 3 30.61 15.99 28.35
N THR A 4 29.39 16.50 28.20
CA THR A 4 28.42 16.59 29.29
C THR A 4 27.02 16.27 28.78
N ARG A 5 26.14 15.90 29.70
CA ARG A 5 24.72 15.68 29.43
C ARG A 5 23.87 16.63 30.28
N VAL A 6 23.00 17.37 29.62
CA VAL A 6 22.01 18.25 30.25
C VAL A 6 20.64 17.59 30.10
N THR A 7 19.85 17.61 31.17
CA THR A 7 18.47 17.12 31.17
C THR A 7 17.59 18.06 31.98
N SER A 8 16.41 18.37 31.44
CA SER A 8 15.30 19.05 32.09
C SER A 8 14.05 18.17 32.03
N LEU A 9 13.24 18.22 33.09
CA LEU A 9 12.06 17.40 33.28
C LEU A 9 10.89 18.30 33.69
N ALA A 10 9.70 18.03 33.15
CA ALA A 10 8.47 18.70 33.56
C ALA A 10 7.28 17.73 33.52
N ASP A 11 6.38 17.88 34.48
CA ASP A 11 5.06 17.25 34.46
C ASP A 11 4.05 18.29 33.94
N LEU A 12 3.56 18.07 32.72
CA LEU A 12 2.62 18.96 32.06
C LEU A 12 1.19 18.56 32.44
N ALA A 13 0.40 19.54 32.90
CA ALA A 13 -1.03 19.40 33.16
C ALA A 13 -1.85 19.40 31.85
N ARG A 14 -1.44 18.56 30.89
CA ARG A 14 -2.00 18.49 29.53
C ARG A 14 -1.98 17.06 28.99
N PRO A 15 -2.96 16.65 28.16
CA PRO A 15 -2.93 15.37 27.47
C PRO A 15 -1.72 15.19 26.54
N LEU A 16 -1.19 13.96 26.47
CA LEU A 16 -0.01 13.61 25.68
C LEU A 16 -0.17 13.98 24.20
N GLY A 17 -1.32 13.65 23.60
CA GLY A 17 -1.57 13.94 22.19
C GLY A 17 -1.56 15.44 21.87
N GLU A 18 -2.06 16.30 22.76
CA GLU A 18 -2.03 17.74 22.56
C GLU A 18 -0.63 18.33 22.72
N ALA A 19 0.11 17.88 23.74
CA ALA A 19 1.49 18.30 23.95
C ALA A 19 2.37 17.85 22.78
N TRP A 20 2.19 16.61 22.32
CA TRP A 20 2.90 16.09 21.16
C TRP A 20 2.53 16.82 19.88
N ALA A 21 1.25 17.17 19.66
CA ALA A 21 0.84 17.93 18.49
C ALA A 21 1.55 19.30 18.36
N VAL A 22 1.97 19.89 19.48
CA VAL A 22 2.83 21.09 19.48
C VAL A 22 4.29 20.70 19.23
N ALA A 23 4.82 19.77 20.03
CA ALA A 23 6.24 19.42 20.02
C ALA A 23 6.74 18.76 18.73
N ARG A 24 5.88 17.96 18.07
CA ARG A 24 6.24 17.15 16.90
C ARG A 24 6.60 17.94 15.65
N ASP A 25 6.11 19.17 15.54
CA ASP A 25 6.38 20.03 14.39
C ASP A 25 7.73 20.73 14.58
N PHE A 26 8.79 20.05 14.10
CA PHE A 26 10.16 20.50 14.26
C PHE A 26 10.39 21.93 13.75
N ALA A 27 9.69 22.34 12.70
CA ALA A 27 9.88 23.62 12.01
C ALA A 27 8.82 24.68 12.35
N ARG A 28 8.05 24.49 13.43
CA ARG A 28 7.10 25.48 13.93
C ARG A 28 7.68 26.29 15.09
N PRO A 29 7.59 27.63 15.07
CA PRO A 29 8.04 28.45 16.20
C PRO A 29 7.00 28.42 17.33
N TRP A 30 7.21 27.55 18.32
CA TRP A 30 6.42 27.51 19.56
C TRP A 30 7.23 27.85 20.81
N HIS A 31 8.57 27.81 20.72
CA HIS A 31 9.46 28.14 21.82
C HIS A 31 9.47 29.66 22.07
N PRO A 32 9.39 30.15 23.32
CA PRO A 32 9.19 31.58 23.62
C PRO A 32 10.37 32.46 23.19
N TRP A 33 11.56 31.88 23.07
CA TRP A 33 12.76 32.60 22.64
C TRP A 33 12.93 32.68 21.12
N VAL A 34 12.12 31.92 20.37
CA VAL A 34 12.20 31.86 18.92
C VAL A 34 11.15 32.78 18.31
N ARG A 35 11.60 33.88 17.69
CA ARG A 35 10.70 34.86 17.05
C ARG A 35 10.32 34.45 15.63
N ASP A 36 11.32 34.06 14.85
CA ASP A 36 11.17 33.60 13.47
C ASP A 36 11.84 32.25 13.27
N MET A 37 11.20 31.40 12.48
CA MET A 37 11.71 30.08 12.10
C MET A 37 11.27 29.78 10.66
N ARG A 38 12.15 29.11 9.91
CA ARG A 38 11.84 28.61 8.57
C ARG A 38 12.33 27.16 8.41
N ALA A 39 11.53 26.36 7.72
CA ALA A 39 11.90 25.03 7.29
C ALA A 39 12.82 25.11 6.05
N GLU A 40 13.92 24.36 6.07
CA GLU A 40 14.84 24.16 4.95
C GLU A 40 15.05 22.65 4.76
N HIS A 41 15.55 22.23 3.60
CA HIS A 41 15.94 20.83 3.35
C HIS A 41 17.37 20.78 2.81
N ASP A 42 18.17 19.81 3.26
CA ASP A 42 19.50 19.58 2.68
C ASP A 42 19.38 18.85 1.33
N ALA A 43 20.51 18.61 0.67
CA ALA A 43 20.56 17.90 -0.61
C ALA A 43 20.03 16.45 -0.57
N ARG A 44 19.85 15.87 0.62
CA ARG A 44 19.31 14.52 0.84
C ARG A 44 17.82 14.56 1.19
N GLY A 45 17.22 15.74 1.33
CA GLY A 45 15.84 15.92 1.79
C GLY A 45 15.68 15.82 3.31
N SER A 46 16.77 15.89 4.08
CA SER A 46 16.66 15.96 5.54
C SER A 46 16.13 17.32 5.98
N LEU A 47 15.24 17.33 6.96
CA LEU A 47 14.56 18.54 7.43
C LEU A 47 15.47 19.37 8.35
N LEU A 48 15.67 20.63 8.00
CA LEU A 48 16.35 21.63 8.81
C LEU A 48 15.36 22.69 9.27
N ARG A 49 15.66 23.30 10.41
CA ARG A 49 15.06 24.56 10.84
C ARG A 49 16.15 25.59 11.00
N ARG A 50 15.87 26.79 10.49
CA ARG A 50 16.67 27.97 10.76
C ARG A 50 15.84 28.99 11.51
N PHE A 51 16.39 29.51 12.60
CA PHE A 51 15.69 30.44 13.48
C PHE A 51 16.63 31.44 14.13
N ARG A 52 16.06 32.52 14.68
CA ARG A 52 16.78 33.54 15.44
C ARG A 52 16.35 33.58 16.90
N VAL A 53 17.34 33.79 17.77
CA VAL A 53 17.17 34.21 19.16
C VAL A 53 17.98 35.49 19.32
N ASP A 54 17.29 36.59 19.63
CA ASP A 54 17.84 37.95 19.53
C ASP A 54 18.49 38.21 18.15
N ASP A 55 19.77 38.59 18.11
CA ASP A 55 20.51 38.85 16.87
C ASP A 55 21.29 37.62 16.35
N GLN A 56 21.26 36.50 17.08
CA GLN A 56 21.99 35.27 16.73
C GLN A 56 21.11 34.31 15.93
N GLU A 57 21.69 33.74 14.86
CA GLU A 57 21.03 32.74 14.02
C GLU A 57 21.49 31.33 14.37
N TYR A 58 20.56 30.38 14.36
CA TYR A 58 20.78 28.97 14.67
C TYR A 58 20.28 28.09 13.53
N VAL A 59 20.99 26.99 13.29
CA VAL A 59 20.58 25.97 12.32
C VAL A 59 20.61 24.62 12.99
N GLU A 60 19.50 23.91 12.91
CA GLU A 60 19.35 22.57 13.46
C GLU A 60 18.76 21.63 12.42
N THR A 61 19.16 20.37 12.47
CA THR A 61 18.60 19.30 11.62
C THR A 61 17.89 18.27 12.48
N GLN A 62 16.73 17.80 12.02
CA GLN A 62 16.05 16.67 12.62
C GLN A 62 16.89 15.41 12.39
N SER A 63 17.14 14.65 13.45
CA SER A 63 17.95 13.43 13.38
C SER A 63 17.21 12.15 13.74
N TYR A 64 16.19 12.27 14.59
CA TYR A 64 15.35 11.15 15.00
C TYR A 64 13.90 11.63 15.14
N PHE A 65 12.94 10.83 14.71
CA PHE A 65 11.53 11.13 14.89
C PHE A 65 10.71 9.86 15.08
N SER A 66 9.74 9.91 15.99
CA SER A 66 8.75 8.85 16.17
C SER A 66 7.48 9.43 16.75
N ASP A 67 6.39 9.35 15.98
CA ASP A 67 5.06 9.67 16.48
C ASP A 67 4.59 8.63 17.50
N SER A 68 4.81 7.35 17.23
CA SER A 68 4.39 6.27 18.12
C SER A 68 5.05 6.35 19.50
N ASP A 69 6.30 6.82 19.56
CA ASP A 69 7.05 6.97 20.82
C ASP A 69 6.98 8.38 21.41
N HIS A 70 6.42 9.35 20.68
CA HIS A 70 6.43 10.76 21.01
C HIS A 70 7.87 11.29 21.27
N VAL A 71 8.77 11.00 20.35
CA VAL A 71 10.20 11.38 20.43
C VAL A 71 10.62 12.22 19.24
N LEU A 72 11.24 13.37 19.52
CA LEU A 72 11.88 14.24 18.54
C LEU A 72 13.35 14.46 18.92
N GLY A 73 14.26 14.00 18.07
CA GLY A 73 15.70 14.20 18.21
C GLY A 73 16.24 15.13 17.12
N TYR A 74 17.18 15.99 17.48
CA TYR A 74 17.79 16.95 16.57
C TYR A 74 19.27 17.21 16.91
N ARG A 75 19.98 17.84 15.97
CA ARG A 75 21.37 18.27 16.11
C ARG A 75 21.51 19.74 15.78
N ALA A 76 22.31 20.46 16.55
CA ALA A 76 22.71 21.81 16.18
C ALA A 76 23.89 21.76 15.21
N LEU A 77 23.75 22.46 14.09
CA LEU A 77 24.75 22.59 13.04
C LEU A 77 25.48 23.93 13.14
N GLU A 78 24.75 25.01 13.43
CA GLU A 78 25.25 26.38 13.51
C GLU A 78 24.61 27.11 14.71
N GLY A 79 25.27 28.17 15.19
CA GLY A 79 24.72 29.10 16.18
C GLY A 79 25.23 28.93 17.61
N ILE A 80 25.76 27.76 17.99
CA ILE A 80 26.34 27.51 19.32
C ILE A 80 27.87 27.64 19.26
N ASP A 81 28.37 28.85 19.52
CA ASP A 81 29.82 29.11 19.47
C ASP A 81 30.61 28.21 20.43
N GLY A 82 31.71 27.65 19.94
CA GLY A 82 32.58 26.70 20.66
C GLY A 82 32.06 25.27 20.79
N ALA A 83 30.82 24.96 20.39
CA ALA A 83 30.34 23.57 20.37
C ALA A 83 31.01 22.76 19.25
N ARG A 84 31.44 21.54 19.57
CA ARG A 84 31.95 20.54 18.60
C ARG A 84 30.86 19.55 18.18
N ALA A 85 30.00 19.18 19.11
CA ALA A 85 28.82 18.37 18.85
C ALA A 85 27.72 18.76 19.83
N TYR A 86 26.49 18.77 19.34
CA TYR A 86 25.29 19.01 20.12
C TYR A 86 24.17 18.11 19.57
N ARG A 87 23.70 17.17 20.39
CA ARG A 87 22.61 16.25 20.05
C ARG A 87 21.56 16.35 21.14
N ALA A 88 20.32 16.65 20.77
CA ALA A 88 19.24 16.82 21.72
C ALA A 88 18.05 15.92 21.39
N GLU A 89 17.29 15.55 22.41
CA GLU A 89 16.08 14.74 22.32
C GLU A 89 15.01 15.29 23.27
N LEU A 90 13.81 15.50 22.73
CA LEU A 90 12.59 15.73 23.50
C LEU A 90 11.74 14.45 23.44
N ARG A 91 11.37 13.93 24.60
CA ARG A 91 10.51 12.76 24.77
C ARG A 91 9.32 13.12 25.62
N LEU A 92 8.13 12.78 25.15
CA LEU A 92 6.89 12.87 25.92
C LEU A 92 6.37 11.47 26.25
N SER A 93 5.80 11.30 27.43
CA SER A 93 5.25 10.02 27.88
C SER A 93 4.17 10.23 28.93
N GLY A 94 3.32 9.22 29.15
CA GLY A 94 2.37 9.22 30.25
C GLY A 94 0.97 8.78 29.84
N ASN A 95 0.16 8.44 30.84
CA ASN A 95 -1.22 8.02 30.69
C ASN A 95 -2.08 8.87 31.65
N GLY A 96 -2.73 9.91 31.14
CA GLY A 96 -3.47 10.90 31.94
C GLY A 96 -2.75 12.24 32.10
N SER A 97 -1.54 12.26 32.68
CA SER A 97 -0.64 13.43 32.71
C SER A 97 0.58 13.20 31.82
N THR A 98 1.13 14.27 31.23
CA THR A 98 2.28 14.17 30.32
C THR A 98 3.57 14.49 31.05
N ARG A 99 4.50 13.54 31.09
CA ARG A 99 5.88 13.77 31.50
C ARG A 99 6.72 14.11 30.27
N ALA A 100 7.34 15.27 30.29
CA ALA A 100 8.28 15.73 29.28
C ALA A 100 9.71 15.62 29.79
N GLU A 101 10.59 15.04 28.97
CA GLU A 101 12.03 14.98 29.19
C GLU A 101 12.72 15.61 27.98
N TRP A 102 13.51 16.65 28.22
CA TRP A 102 14.36 17.25 27.20
C TRP A 102 15.82 17.12 27.62
N SER A 103 16.63 16.44 26.81
CA SER A 103 18.05 16.24 27.10
C SER A 103 18.94 16.58 25.91
N ALA A 104 20.21 16.92 26.20
CA ALA A 104 21.26 17.12 25.22
C ALA A 104 22.59 16.51 25.66
N GLU A 105 23.29 15.90 24.72
CA GLU A 105 24.69 15.53 24.81
C GLU A 105 25.53 16.57 24.07
N ILE A 106 26.51 17.14 24.77
CA ILE A 106 27.26 18.31 24.32
C ILE A 106 28.76 18.00 24.42
N SER A 107 29.50 18.28 23.35
CA SER A 107 30.97 18.25 23.35
C SER A 107 31.51 19.64 22.97
N ALA A 108 32.41 20.18 23.79
CA ALA A 108 33.02 21.50 23.63
C ALA A 108 34.32 21.57 24.47
N PRO A 109 35.26 22.48 24.20
CA PRO A 109 36.41 22.70 25.07
C PRO A 109 36.00 23.40 26.38
N ASP A 110 36.78 23.23 27.45
CA ASP A 110 36.62 24.02 28.68
C ASP A 110 37.19 25.44 28.51
N PRO A 111 36.61 26.48 29.15
CA PRO A 111 35.45 26.43 30.05
C PRO A 111 34.09 26.46 29.33
N ARG A 112 34.10 26.56 28.00
CA ARG A 112 32.90 26.78 27.17
C ARG A 112 31.84 25.68 27.32
N LEU A 113 32.25 24.45 27.61
CA LEU A 113 31.34 23.33 27.87
C LEU A 113 30.33 23.63 28.99
N GLY A 114 30.77 24.25 30.09
CA GLY A 114 29.89 24.63 31.20
C GLY A 114 28.88 25.71 30.80
N GLU A 115 29.34 26.74 30.09
CA GLU A 115 28.49 27.84 29.62
C GLU A 115 27.40 27.35 28.65
N ILE A 116 27.75 26.45 27.72
CA ILE A 116 26.77 25.85 26.81
C ILE A 116 25.78 24.99 27.60
N ALA A 117 26.25 24.23 28.60
CA ALA A 117 25.37 23.39 29.41
C ALA A 117 24.34 24.20 30.21
N ASP A 118 24.76 25.29 30.84
CA ASP A 118 23.88 26.19 31.60
C ASP A 118 22.87 26.89 30.69
N GLY A 119 23.32 27.40 29.53
CA GLY A 119 22.43 27.99 28.53
C GLY A 119 21.42 26.98 27.99
N THR A 120 21.84 25.74 27.72
CA THR A 120 20.98 24.65 27.25
C THR A 120 19.87 24.34 28.25
N ARG A 121 20.22 24.27 29.55
CA ARG A 121 19.23 24.05 30.62
C ARG A 121 18.17 25.15 30.63
N ALA A 122 18.61 26.41 30.53
CA ALA A 122 17.69 27.54 30.51
C ALA A 122 16.75 27.52 29.28
N VAL A 123 17.25 27.14 28.10
CA VAL A 123 16.42 26.92 26.89
C VAL A 123 15.37 25.84 27.18
N PHE A 124 15.80 24.69 27.68
CA PHE A 124 14.90 23.56 27.89
C PHE A 124 13.81 23.88 28.91
N ASP A 125 14.16 24.49 30.04
CA ASP A 125 13.19 24.86 31.08
C ASP A 125 12.13 25.83 30.51
N ALA A 126 12.55 26.89 29.80
CA ALA A 126 11.64 27.83 29.17
C ALA A 126 10.72 27.19 28.11
N GLY A 127 11.24 26.24 27.35
CA GLY A 127 10.46 25.51 26.35
C GLY A 127 9.46 24.54 26.97
N LEU A 128 9.84 23.83 28.03
CA LEU A 128 8.92 22.93 28.76
C LEU A 128 7.77 23.72 29.41
N ASP A 129 8.06 24.89 29.98
CA ASP A 129 7.04 25.80 30.51
C ASP A 129 6.07 26.28 29.41
N ALA A 130 6.60 26.62 28.24
CA ALA A 130 5.76 27.02 27.10
C ALA A 130 4.90 25.86 26.58
N LEU A 131 5.45 24.64 26.50
CA LEU A 131 4.75 23.46 26.00
C LEU A 131 3.49 23.14 26.84
N ALA A 132 3.48 23.51 28.12
CA ALA A 132 2.33 23.40 29.00
C ALA A 132 1.15 24.29 28.59
N SER A 133 1.38 25.39 27.86
CA SER A 133 0.37 26.43 27.60
C SER A 133 0.12 26.77 26.13
N VAL A 134 1.08 26.51 25.23
CA VAL A 134 0.94 26.82 23.80
C VAL A 134 -0.24 26.05 23.19
N PRO A 135 -1.18 26.69 22.47
CA PRO A 135 -2.28 25.98 21.84
C PRO A 135 -1.81 24.93 20.83
N ALA A 136 -2.40 23.73 20.91
CA ALA A 136 -2.19 22.69 19.92
C ALA A 136 -2.64 23.21 18.54
N PRO A 137 -1.95 22.85 17.45
CA PRO A 137 -2.45 23.17 16.11
C PRO A 137 -3.83 22.56 15.91
N GLU A 138 -4.70 23.25 15.16
CA GLU A 138 -5.96 22.64 14.75
C GLU A 138 -5.68 21.36 13.96
N PRO A 139 -6.39 20.26 14.23
CA PRO A 139 -6.23 19.04 13.46
C PRO A 139 -6.54 19.32 11.99
N VAL A 140 -5.60 18.97 11.12
CA VAL A 140 -5.77 19.09 9.68
C VAL A 140 -6.97 18.24 9.28
N ARG A 141 -8.01 18.86 8.71
CA ARG A 141 -9.19 18.14 8.24
C ARG A 141 -8.77 17.07 7.24
N ALA A 142 -9.37 15.88 7.37
CA ALA A 142 -9.21 14.80 6.41
C ALA A 142 -9.46 15.35 4.99
N THR A 143 -8.44 15.29 4.14
CA THR A 143 -8.56 15.68 2.74
C THR A 143 -9.51 14.72 2.02
N ALA A 144 -10.18 15.20 0.98
CA ALA A 144 -11.03 14.39 0.11
C ALA A 144 -10.32 13.09 -0.35
N PRO A 145 -11.06 12.00 -0.62
CA PRO A 145 -10.49 10.74 -1.07
C PRO A 145 -9.60 10.98 -2.29
N VAL A 146 -8.33 10.60 -2.18
CA VAL A 146 -7.36 10.75 -3.26
C VAL A 146 -7.55 9.62 -4.25
N ALA A 147 -7.58 9.94 -5.55
CA ALA A 147 -7.68 8.95 -6.61
C ALA A 147 -6.53 7.94 -6.52
N LEU A 148 -6.89 6.65 -6.55
CA LEU A 148 -5.94 5.55 -6.60
C LEU A 148 -5.40 5.37 -8.02
N ALA A 149 -4.12 5.07 -8.15
CA ALA A 149 -3.53 4.75 -9.44
C ALA A 149 -3.89 3.35 -9.91
N GLU A 150 -4.08 3.22 -11.23
CA GLU A 150 -4.17 1.92 -11.87
C GLU A 150 -2.84 1.15 -11.73
N ILE A 151 -2.95 -0.10 -11.28
CA ILE A 151 -1.81 -1.01 -11.16
C ILE A 151 -1.81 -1.90 -12.40
N ARG A 152 -0.67 -1.97 -13.07
CA ARG A 152 -0.46 -2.87 -14.21
C ARG A 152 0.72 -3.78 -13.95
N ARG A 153 0.74 -4.94 -14.60
CA ARG A 153 1.89 -5.83 -14.58
C ARG A 153 2.86 -5.51 -15.72
N GLU A 154 4.14 -5.57 -15.43
CA GLU A 154 5.22 -5.38 -16.41
C GLU A 154 6.28 -6.48 -16.25
N THR A 155 6.99 -6.77 -17.33
CA THR A 155 8.10 -7.73 -17.36
C THR A 155 9.39 -6.97 -17.63
N VAL A 156 10.39 -7.19 -16.78
CA VAL A 156 11.72 -6.61 -16.90
C VAL A 156 12.67 -7.70 -17.43
N PRO A 157 13.25 -7.52 -18.64
CA PRO A 157 14.24 -8.45 -19.16
C PRO A 157 15.58 -8.28 -18.42
N GLY A 158 16.30 -9.39 -18.26
CA GLY A 158 17.58 -9.41 -17.55
C GLY A 158 18.19 -10.81 -17.58
N ALA A 159 19.21 -11.05 -16.74
CA ALA A 159 19.79 -12.38 -16.56
C ALA A 159 18.74 -13.42 -16.12
N VAL A 160 17.81 -12.98 -15.27
CA VAL A 160 16.52 -13.63 -15.04
C VAL A 160 15.41 -12.70 -15.52
N ARG A 161 14.31 -13.28 -16.01
CA ARG A 161 13.11 -12.52 -16.35
C ARG A 161 12.39 -12.14 -15.07
N LEU A 162 12.33 -10.86 -14.74
CA LEU A 162 11.62 -10.36 -13.55
C LEU A 162 10.22 -9.88 -13.92
N SER A 163 9.26 -10.02 -13.00
CA SER A 163 7.94 -9.43 -13.12
C SER A 163 7.71 -8.41 -12.02
N CYS A 164 7.01 -7.33 -12.38
CA CYS A 164 6.71 -6.25 -11.46
C CYS A 164 5.24 -5.84 -11.57
N LEU A 165 4.67 -5.39 -10.46
CA LEU A 165 3.49 -4.53 -10.47
C LEU A 165 3.95 -3.07 -10.51
N VAL A 166 3.32 -2.26 -11.35
CA VAL A 166 3.74 -0.89 -11.63
C VAL A 166 2.54 0.04 -11.52
N ALA A 167 2.71 1.15 -10.81
CA ALA A 167 1.73 2.20 -10.66
C ALA A 167 2.36 3.58 -10.87
N GLY A 168 1.52 4.52 -11.30
CA GLY A 168 1.88 5.93 -11.39
C GLY A 168 2.61 6.38 -12.66
N PRO A 169 3.05 7.65 -12.68
CA PRO A 169 3.59 8.27 -13.87
C PRO A 169 4.86 7.54 -14.33
N ALA A 170 5.01 7.38 -15.64
CA ALA A 170 6.28 6.92 -16.17
C ALA A 170 7.30 8.09 -16.15
N GLY A 171 8.58 7.78 -15.98
CA GLY A 171 9.62 8.80 -15.94
C GLY A 171 9.67 9.59 -14.62
N GLY A 172 10.88 10.03 -14.29
CA GLY A 172 11.27 10.51 -12.97
C GLY A 172 12.66 9.94 -12.67
N THR A 173 13.51 10.70 -11.97
CA THR A 173 14.85 10.22 -11.58
C THR A 173 14.83 9.38 -10.30
N THR A 174 13.73 9.46 -9.53
CA THR A 174 13.52 8.67 -8.31
C THR A 174 12.35 7.70 -8.48
N LEU A 175 12.56 6.42 -8.17
CA LEU A 175 11.55 5.35 -8.21
C LEU A 175 11.27 4.80 -6.80
N CYS A 176 10.00 4.59 -6.46
CA CYS A 176 9.62 3.84 -5.26
C CYS A 176 9.63 2.34 -5.60
N LEU A 177 10.56 1.58 -5.05
CA LEU A 177 10.68 0.13 -5.31
C LEU A 177 10.37 -0.67 -4.04
N PHE A 178 9.42 -1.59 -4.13
CA PHE A 178 8.94 -2.42 -3.02
C PHE A 178 9.38 -3.88 -3.16
N LEU A 179 9.95 -4.43 -2.08
CA LEU A 179 10.41 -5.82 -1.97
C LEU A 179 9.57 -6.55 -0.91
N HIS A 180 8.93 -7.66 -1.30
CA HIS A 180 8.09 -8.44 -0.40
C HIS A 180 8.89 -9.34 0.56
N GLY A 181 8.22 -9.85 1.60
CA GLY A 181 8.77 -10.83 2.54
C GLY A 181 8.83 -12.26 1.98
N ILE A 182 9.43 -13.19 2.72
CA ILE A 182 9.66 -14.58 2.26
C ILE A 182 8.37 -15.34 1.94
N GLY A 183 7.28 -15.04 2.65
CA GLY A 183 5.94 -15.61 2.44
C GLY A 183 5.06 -14.81 1.46
N GLY A 184 5.66 -13.85 0.76
CA GLY A 184 4.94 -12.85 -0.01
C GLY A 184 5.19 -12.88 -1.52
N GLN A 185 4.58 -11.92 -2.20
CA GLN A 185 4.78 -11.60 -3.62
C GLN A 185 4.46 -10.12 -3.87
N ALA A 186 4.67 -9.61 -5.09
CA ALA A 186 4.48 -8.19 -5.40
C ALA A 186 3.08 -7.65 -5.04
N SER A 187 2.04 -8.50 -5.10
CA SER A 187 0.66 -8.09 -4.79
C SER A 187 0.46 -7.70 -3.32
N ASN A 188 1.36 -8.07 -2.40
CA ASN A 188 1.27 -7.61 -1.01
C ASN A 188 1.46 -6.09 -0.89
N TRP A 189 1.95 -5.42 -1.93
CA TRP A 189 2.14 -3.97 -1.97
C TRP A 189 1.05 -3.23 -2.74
N GLU A 190 -0.02 -3.90 -3.19
CA GLU A 190 -1.09 -3.26 -3.98
C GLU A 190 -1.69 -2.01 -3.31
N PRO A 191 -2.00 -2.00 -2.00
CA PRO A 191 -2.51 -0.79 -1.34
C PRO A 191 -1.52 0.38 -1.43
N GLN A 192 -0.23 0.14 -1.20
CA GLN A 192 0.82 1.15 -1.27
C GLN A 192 1.06 1.61 -2.70
N LEU A 193 1.10 0.69 -3.68
CA LEU A 193 1.25 1.01 -5.10
C LEU A 193 0.11 1.89 -5.60
N ALA A 194 -1.13 1.55 -5.27
CA ALA A 194 -2.30 2.32 -5.66
C ALA A 194 -2.24 3.75 -5.07
N ARG A 195 -1.86 3.86 -3.80
CA ARG A 195 -1.82 5.15 -3.09
C ARG A 195 -0.66 6.04 -3.53
N ILE A 196 0.55 5.49 -3.62
CA ILE A 196 1.79 6.22 -3.95
C ILE A 196 1.84 6.50 -5.46
N GLY A 197 1.39 5.53 -6.27
CA GLY A 197 1.29 5.65 -7.72
C GLY A 197 0.43 6.84 -8.18
N ALA A 198 -0.44 7.37 -7.31
CA ALA A 198 -1.20 8.58 -7.64
C ALA A 198 -0.30 9.79 -7.96
N ARG A 199 0.95 9.80 -7.47
CA ARG A 199 1.87 10.94 -7.55
C ARG A 199 3.30 10.59 -7.92
N TRP A 200 3.80 9.41 -7.55
CA TRP A 200 5.17 8.98 -7.80
C TRP A 200 5.23 7.68 -8.61
N PRO A 201 6.28 7.46 -9.42
CA PRO A 201 6.52 6.15 -10.02
C PRO A 201 6.73 5.12 -8.90
N ALA A 202 5.95 4.05 -8.92
CA ALA A 202 5.98 3.01 -7.89
C ALA A 202 5.98 1.62 -8.54
N VAL A 203 6.85 0.74 -8.04
CA VAL A 203 7.08 -0.61 -8.56
C VAL A 203 7.18 -1.59 -7.41
N ALA A 204 6.41 -2.68 -7.43
CA ALA A 204 6.63 -3.83 -6.54
C ALA A 204 7.20 -4.98 -7.35
N LEU A 205 8.33 -5.52 -6.91
CA LEU A 205 9.05 -6.59 -7.58
C LEU A 205 8.57 -7.95 -7.05
N ASP A 206 8.22 -8.87 -7.95
CA ASP A 206 8.24 -10.30 -7.61
C ASP A 206 9.71 -10.70 -7.55
N LEU A 207 10.21 -11.08 -6.36
CA LEU A 207 11.57 -11.59 -6.22
C LEU A 207 11.76 -12.82 -7.12
N ARG A 208 13.00 -13.14 -7.49
CA ARG A 208 13.29 -14.28 -8.37
C ARG A 208 12.63 -15.57 -7.87
N GLY A 209 12.02 -16.32 -8.80
CA GLY A 209 11.26 -17.52 -8.49
C GLY A 209 9.91 -17.31 -7.81
N TYR A 210 9.54 -16.06 -7.44
CA TYR A 210 8.21 -15.70 -6.93
C TYR A 210 7.32 -15.17 -8.05
N GLY A 211 5.99 -15.28 -7.86
CA GLY A 211 4.99 -14.73 -8.76
C GLY A 211 5.25 -15.10 -10.22
N ARG A 212 5.50 -14.10 -11.08
CA ARG A 212 5.83 -14.33 -12.51
C ARG A 212 7.32 -14.15 -12.85
N SER A 213 8.18 -13.94 -11.85
CA SER A 213 9.63 -13.89 -12.02
C SER A 213 10.20 -15.29 -12.21
N ALA A 214 11.12 -15.44 -13.16
CA ALA A 214 11.83 -16.69 -13.38
C ALA A 214 12.75 -17.01 -12.19
N PRO A 215 12.94 -18.29 -11.83
CA PRO A 215 13.99 -18.68 -10.89
C PRO A 215 15.38 -18.53 -11.53
N GLY A 216 16.42 -18.42 -10.69
CA GLY A 216 17.81 -18.50 -11.12
C GLY A 216 18.22 -19.93 -11.50
N SER A 217 19.36 -20.07 -12.18
CA SER A 217 19.95 -21.38 -12.51
C SER A 217 20.83 -21.98 -11.40
N ALA A 218 21.07 -21.21 -10.34
CA ALA A 218 21.87 -21.57 -9.18
C ALA A 218 21.20 -21.02 -7.91
N PRO A 219 21.56 -21.51 -6.71
CA PRO A 219 21.05 -20.97 -5.46
C PRO A 219 21.28 -19.47 -5.36
N THR A 220 20.26 -18.75 -4.92
CA THR A 220 20.27 -17.29 -4.90
C THR A 220 21.20 -16.75 -3.82
N THR A 221 21.93 -15.69 -4.16
CA THR A 221 22.76 -14.90 -3.23
C THR A 221 22.16 -13.52 -2.94
N ILE A 222 22.79 -12.74 -2.06
CA ILE A 222 22.36 -11.35 -1.86
C ILE A 222 22.83 -10.43 -2.99
N GLU A 223 23.98 -10.73 -3.58
CA GLU A 223 24.53 -10.02 -4.75
C GLU A 223 23.59 -10.12 -5.94
N ASP A 224 22.98 -11.29 -6.10
CA ASP A 224 21.90 -11.59 -7.02
C ASP A 224 20.67 -10.67 -6.85
N TYR A 225 20.15 -10.53 -5.63
CA TYR A 225 19.05 -9.60 -5.36
C TYR A 225 19.46 -8.14 -5.59
N CYS A 226 20.70 -7.77 -5.26
CA CYS A 226 21.20 -6.43 -5.54
C CYS A 226 21.26 -6.16 -7.05
N ALA A 227 21.69 -7.14 -7.85
CA ALA A 227 21.70 -7.05 -9.31
C ALA A 227 20.28 -6.96 -9.89
N ASP A 228 19.31 -7.69 -9.33
CA ASP A 228 17.90 -7.61 -9.72
C ASP A 228 17.32 -6.22 -9.44
N ILE A 229 17.61 -5.63 -8.26
CA ILE A 229 17.21 -4.26 -7.90
C ILE A 229 17.79 -3.24 -8.89
N LEU A 230 19.08 -3.34 -9.23
CA LEU A 230 19.72 -2.47 -10.22
C LEU A 230 19.09 -2.64 -11.60
N THR A 231 18.80 -3.88 -12.02
CA THR A 231 18.16 -4.19 -13.30
C THR A 231 16.78 -3.54 -13.40
N VAL A 232 15.99 -3.60 -12.33
CA VAL A 232 14.68 -2.92 -12.26
C VAL A 232 14.86 -1.41 -12.31
N ALA A 233 15.78 -0.85 -11.51
CA ALA A 233 16.06 0.58 -11.51
C ALA A 233 16.45 1.09 -12.91
N ASP A 234 17.33 0.37 -13.60
CA ASP A 234 17.84 0.74 -14.92
C ASP A 234 16.75 0.60 -16.00
N HIS A 235 15.90 -0.43 -15.93
CA HIS A 235 14.73 -0.60 -16.82
C HIS A 235 13.77 0.59 -16.73
N PHE A 236 13.51 1.07 -15.51
CA PHE A 236 12.67 2.25 -15.29
C PHE A 236 13.43 3.58 -15.39
N LYS A 237 14.73 3.55 -15.68
CA LYS A 237 15.62 4.71 -15.80
C LYS A 237 15.68 5.55 -14.51
N ALA A 238 15.61 4.89 -13.37
CA ALA A 238 15.72 5.50 -12.07
C ALA A 238 17.19 5.67 -11.66
N GLU A 239 17.59 6.91 -11.43
CA GLU A 239 18.92 7.24 -10.89
C GLU A 239 18.99 6.90 -9.40
N LYS A 240 17.90 7.20 -8.67
CA LYS A 240 17.73 6.98 -7.25
C LYS A 240 16.50 6.13 -6.94
N LEU A 241 16.54 5.42 -5.82
CA LEU A 241 15.43 4.62 -5.29
C LEU A 241 14.99 5.15 -3.93
N VAL A 242 13.68 5.20 -3.73
CA VAL A 242 13.11 4.99 -2.39
C VAL A 242 12.85 3.51 -2.28
N LEU A 243 13.77 2.79 -1.63
CA LEU A 243 13.73 1.33 -1.55
C LEU A 243 13.01 0.91 -0.29
N ALA A 244 11.86 0.25 -0.46
CA ALA A 244 11.05 -0.26 0.62
C ALA A 244 11.13 -1.78 0.67
N GLY A 245 11.47 -2.33 1.82
CA GLY A 245 11.53 -3.76 2.05
C GLY A 245 10.66 -4.16 3.23
N LEU A 246 9.96 -5.29 3.08
CA LEU A 246 9.16 -5.92 4.13
C LEU A 246 9.84 -7.21 4.59
N SER A 247 10.13 -7.36 5.89
CA SER A 247 10.68 -8.59 6.48
C SER A 247 11.95 -9.07 5.74
N TYR A 248 11.89 -10.19 5.02
CA TYR A 248 12.97 -10.64 4.14
C TYR A 248 13.43 -9.56 3.13
N GLY A 249 12.47 -8.82 2.55
CA GLY A 249 12.75 -7.67 1.69
C GLY A 249 13.47 -6.53 2.42
N ALA A 250 13.23 -6.34 3.73
CA ALA A 250 13.93 -5.34 4.53
C ALA A 250 15.40 -5.71 4.76
N TRP A 251 15.67 -7.00 4.98
CA TRP A 251 17.05 -7.53 5.02
C TRP A 251 17.78 -7.36 3.69
N ILE A 252 17.09 -7.63 2.57
CA ILE A 252 17.62 -7.39 1.23
C ILE A 252 17.89 -5.89 1.02
N ALA A 253 16.93 -5.03 1.36
CA ALA A 253 17.04 -3.59 1.18
C ALA A 253 18.19 -2.99 2.01
N THR A 254 18.39 -3.47 3.24
CA THR A 254 19.51 -3.04 4.09
C THR A 254 20.86 -3.48 3.51
N SER A 255 20.94 -4.71 3.01
CA SER A 255 22.15 -5.23 2.34
C SER A 255 22.47 -4.45 1.07
N PHE A 256 21.44 -4.05 0.31
CA PHE A 256 21.57 -3.18 -0.85
C PHE A 256 22.06 -1.78 -0.45
N ALA A 257 21.50 -1.20 0.61
CA ALA A 257 21.87 0.13 1.09
C ALA A 257 23.36 0.24 1.48
N MET A 258 23.92 -0.81 2.08
CA MET A 258 25.35 -0.86 2.39
C MET A 258 26.24 -0.93 1.14
N ARG A 259 25.79 -1.64 0.09
CA ARG A 259 26.56 -1.88 -1.15
C ARG A 259 26.42 -0.75 -2.18
N HIS A 260 25.25 -0.12 -2.24
CA HIS A 260 24.87 0.87 -3.25
C HIS A 260 24.24 2.13 -2.61
N PRO A 261 24.88 2.76 -1.61
CA PRO A 261 24.29 3.92 -0.93
C PRO A 261 24.00 5.08 -1.89
N ASP A 262 24.81 5.23 -2.95
CA ASP A 262 24.64 6.26 -3.97
C ASP A 262 23.41 6.04 -4.86
N ARG A 263 22.77 4.87 -4.83
CA ARG A 263 21.52 4.60 -5.55
C ARG A 263 20.27 4.86 -4.72
N LEU A 264 20.40 5.28 -3.46
CA LEU A 264 19.27 5.54 -2.59
C LEU A 264 18.99 7.04 -2.43
N ALA A 265 17.72 7.41 -2.56
CA ALA A 265 17.15 8.65 -2.05
C ALA A 265 16.66 8.46 -0.62
N ALA A 266 16.05 7.31 -0.30
CA ALA A 266 15.69 6.91 1.05
C ALA A 266 15.50 5.40 1.17
N LEU A 267 15.46 4.90 2.41
CA LEU A 267 15.28 3.50 2.76
C LEU A 267 14.05 3.34 3.67
N VAL A 268 13.16 2.40 3.36
CA VAL A 268 12.01 2.03 4.19
C VAL A 268 12.14 0.57 4.60
N LEU A 269 12.21 0.32 5.90
CA LEU A 269 12.39 -1.01 6.50
C LEU A 269 11.16 -1.34 7.34
N ALA A 270 10.31 -2.22 6.81
CA ALA A 270 9.07 -2.61 7.43
C ALA A 270 9.16 -4.03 7.99
N ASP A 271 8.69 -4.21 9.22
CA ASP A 271 8.50 -5.51 9.89
C ASP A 271 9.77 -6.39 9.80
N GLY A 272 10.93 -5.75 9.93
CA GLY A 272 12.23 -6.38 9.79
C GLY A 272 13.35 -5.40 9.44
N CYS A 273 14.60 -5.81 9.68
CA CYS A 273 15.78 -5.07 9.25
C CYS A 273 16.99 -6.00 9.10
N THR A 274 17.55 -6.47 10.22
CA THR A 274 18.84 -7.21 10.27
C THR A 274 18.74 -8.66 9.85
N GLY A 275 17.54 -9.25 9.90
CA GLY A 275 17.32 -10.65 9.53
C GLY A 275 18.30 -11.59 10.24
N MET A 276 18.84 -12.55 9.49
CA MET A 276 19.79 -13.54 10.04
C MET A 276 21.24 -13.03 10.14
N SER A 277 21.55 -11.81 9.67
CA SER A 277 22.92 -11.26 9.69
C SER A 277 23.49 -11.11 11.10
N GLU A 278 22.65 -11.03 12.12
CA GLU A 278 23.10 -10.91 13.52
C GLU A 278 22.96 -12.20 14.32
N ALA A 279 22.22 -13.19 13.78
CA ALA A 279 22.05 -14.51 14.37
C ALA A 279 23.37 -15.30 14.36
N SER A 280 23.56 -16.15 15.37
CA SER A 280 24.65 -17.11 15.42
C SER A 280 24.50 -18.19 14.36
N PRO A 281 25.59 -18.86 13.93
CA PRO A 281 25.50 -19.98 13.00
C PRO A 281 24.55 -21.10 13.46
N ALA A 282 24.43 -21.33 14.77
CA ALA A 282 23.51 -22.31 15.33
C ALA A 282 22.04 -21.89 15.17
N GLU A 283 21.71 -20.62 15.43
CA GLU A 283 20.36 -20.08 15.23
C GLU A 283 19.97 -20.09 13.74
N GLN A 284 20.90 -19.74 12.85
CA GLN A 284 20.71 -19.81 11.40
C GLN A 284 20.39 -21.24 10.94
N ALA A 285 21.18 -22.23 11.39
CA ALA A 285 20.98 -23.63 11.06
C ALA A 285 19.67 -24.17 11.65
N ALA A 286 19.33 -23.84 12.89
CA ALA A 286 18.08 -24.25 13.54
C ALA A 286 16.86 -23.65 12.85
N PHE A 287 16.90 -22.36 12.48
CA PHE A 287 15.83 -21.71 11.72
C PHE A 287 15.62 -22.40 10.38
N ARG A 288 16.70 -22.63 9.62
CA ARG A 288 16.65 -23.31 8.32
C ARG A 288 16.04 -24.70 8.45
N ALA A 289 16.59 -25.53 9.35
CA ALA A 289 16.12 -26.90 9.55
C ALA A 289 14.64 -26.95 9.94
N ALA A 290 14.18 -26.07 10.83
CA ALA A 290 12.78 -26.01 11.25
C ALA A 290 11.81 -25.65 10.10
N ARG A 291 12.23 -24.82 9.14
CA ARG A 291 11.40 -24.45 7.98
C ARG A 291 11.56 -25.39 6.78
N GLU A 292 12.68 -26.09 6.67
CA GLU A 292 12.90 -27.10 5.63
C GLU A 292 12.26 -28.45 5.98
N ALA A 293 12.10 -28.78 7.28
CA ALA A 293 11.53 -30.05 7.70
C ALA A 293 10.13 -30.36 7.12
N PRO A 294 9.16 -29.43 7.04
CA PRO A 294 7.90 -29.67 6.34
C PRO A 294 8.10 -29.97 4.85
N LEU A 295 9.02 -29.26 4.19
CA LEU A 295 9.33 -29.48 2.78
C LEU A 295 9.99 -30.84 2.54
N ASP A 296 10.89 -31.26 3.43
CA ASP A 296 11.54 -32.57 3.39
C ASP A 296 10.54 -33.72 3.61
N ALA A 297 9.47 -33.44 4.37
CA ALA A 297 8.33 -34.33 4.56
C ALA A 297 7.33 -34.31 3.38
N GLY A 298 7.62 -33.58 2.31
CA GLY A 298 6.77 -33.49 1.11
C GLY A 298 5.62 -32.48 1.20
N GLN A 299 5.57 -31.67 2.25
CA GLN A 299 4.61 -30.57 2.34
C GLN A 299 5.05 -29.41 1.43
N THR A 300 4.08 -28.58 1.07
CA THR A 300 4.26 -27.36 0.29
C THR A 300 3.96 -26.13 1.14
N PRO A 301 4.37 -24.92 0.72
CA PRO A 301 3.96 -23.69 1.40
C PRO A 301 2.45 -23.55 1.62
N ALA A 302 1.61 -24.15 0.77
CA ALA A 302 0.16 -24.16 0.96
C ALA A 302 -0.27 -24.94 2.21
N ASP A 303 0.41 -26.04 2.54
CA ASP A 303 0.03 -26.92 3.65
C ASP A 303 0.32 -26.28 5.01
N PHE A 304 1.44 -25.56 5.15
CA PHE A 304 1.82 -24.88 6.40
C PHE A 304 1.44 -23.40 6.44
N ALA A 305 0.84 -22.85 5.38
CA ALA A 305 0.39 -21.45 5.35
C ALA A 305 -0.56 -21.08 6.51
N PRO A 306 -1.56 -21.89 6.91
CA PRO A 306 -2.44 -21.53 8.03
C PRO A 306 -1.69 -21.32 9.34
N GLY A 307 -0.81 -22.26 9.71
CA GLY A 307 -0.03 -22.16 10.94
C GLY A 307 0.95 -20.98 10.94
N VAL A 308 1.50 -20.62 9.77
CA VAL A 308 2.33 -19.42 9.66
C VAL A 308 1.50 -18.14 9.77
N VAL A 309 0.34 -18.08 9.12
CA VAL A 309 -0.56 -16.91 9.18
C VAL A 309 -1.07 -16.66 10.59
N ASP A 310 -1.37 -17.71 11.36
CA ASP A 310 -1.80 -17.60 12.75
C ASP A 310 -0.72 -16.97 13.66
N ILE A 311 0.55 -17.09 13.29
CA ILE A 311 1.69 -16.51 14.03
C ILE A 311 1.93 -15.06 13.62
N ILE A 312 1.87 -14.77 12.31
CA ILE A 312 2.32 -13.47 11.78
C ILE A 312 1.22 -12.41 11.74
N ALA A 313 -0.04 -12.80 11.69
CA ALA A 313 -1.16 -11.86 11.61
C ALA A 313 -1.47 -11.26 12.98
N GLY A 314 -1.70 -9.95 13.02
CA GLY A 314 -2.13 -9.26 14.23
C GLY A 314 -3.51 -9.73 14.73
N PRO A 315 -3.85 -9.39 15.99
CA PRO A 315 -5.12 -9.77 16.60
C PRO A 315 -6.33 -9.21 15.83
N ASN A 316 -6.16 -8.06 15.18
CA ASN A 316 -7.22 -7.38 14.43
C ASN A 316 -7.32 -7.81 12.97
N ALA A 317 -6.44 -8.68 12.48
CA ALA A 317 -6.50 -9.14 11.10
C ALA A 317 -7.83 -9.86 10.82
N GLY A 318 -8.60 -9.39 9.85
CA GLY A 318 -9.87 -10.01 9.47
C GLY A 318 -9.68 -11.36 8.77
N ALA A 319 -10.73 -12.18 8.71
CA ALA A 319 -10.70 -13.47 8.02
C ALA A 319 -10.32 -13.36 6.54
N GLU A 320 -10.80 -12.31 5.86
CA GLU A 320 -10.46 -12.02 4.45
C GLU A 320 -8.96 -11.76 4.28
N LEU A 321 -8.38 -10.90 5.12
CA LEU A 321 -6.94 -10.63 5.07
C LEU A 321 -6.13 -11.89 5.37
N ARG A 322 -6.54 -12.69 6.37
CA ARG A 322 -5.89 -13.99 6.65
C ARG A 322 -5.95 -14.94 5.46
N GLU A 323 -7.03 -14.93 4.67
CA GLU A 323 -7.12 -15.70 3.41
C GLU A 323 -6.16 -15.14 2.35
N VAL A 324 -6.07 -13.82 2.20
CA VAL A 324 -5.09 -13.19 1.29
C VAL A 324 -3.66 -13.60 1.64
N LEU A 325 -3.31 -13.59 2.93
CA LEU A 325 -1.99 -14.03 3.39
C LEU A 325 -1.75 -15.53 3.13
N ARG A 326 -2.75 -16.38 3.38
CA ARG A 326 -2.66 -17.81 3.09
C ARG A 326 -2.49 -18.08 1.60
N ALA A 327 -3.26 -17.41 0.75
CA ALA A 327 -3.17 -17.52 -0.71
C ALA A 327 -1.82 -17.01 -1.24
N SER A 328 -1.32 -15.90 -0.70
CA SER A 328 0.00 -15.35 -1.02
C SER A 328 1.10 -16.37 -0.73
N MET A 329 1.04 -17.03 0.43
CA MET A 329 2.02 -18.04 0.81
C MET A 329 1.87 -19.34 0.02
N ALA A 330 0.64 -19.79 -0.23
CA ALA A 330 0.35 -20.99 -1.01
C ALA A 330 0.81 -20.90 -2.47
N ALA A 331 0.92 -19.70 -3.03
CA ALA A 331 1.40 -19.48 -4.39
C ALA A 331 2.91 -19.72 -4.56
N ILE A 332 3.67 -19.86 -3.46
CA ILE A 332 5.12 -19.97 -3.50
C ILE A 332 5.53 -21.40 -3.86
N PRO A 333 6.34 -21.61 -4.92
CA PRO A 333 6.89 -22.93 -5.20
C PRO A 333 7.80 -23.39 -4.05
N ALA A 334 7.70 -24.66 -3.65
CA ALA A 334 8.52 -25.25 -2.59
C ALA A 334 10.04 -25.06 -2.81
N ALA A 335 10.50 -25.16 -4.08
CA ALA A 335 11.89 -24.93 -4.45
C ALA A 335 12.31 -23.47 -4.23
N THR A 336 11.45 -22.50 -4.57
CA THR A 336 11.67 -21.07 -4.34
C THR A 336 11.72 -20.76 -2.84
N TYR A 337 10.80 -21.31 -2.04
CA TYR A 337 10.81 -21.11 -0.59
C TYR A 337 12.11 -21.64 0.04
N ARG A 338 12.57 -22.83 -0.38
CA ARG A 338 13.86 -23.41 0.08
C ARG A 338 15.06 -22.56 -0.33
N ASP A 339 15.07 -22.04 -1.56
CA ASP A 339 16.12 -21.15 -2.05
C ASP A 339 16.19 -19.85 -1.24
N ALA A 340 15.04 -19.24 -0.96
CA ALA A 340 14.95 -18.03 -0.14
C ALA A 340 15.42 -18.28 1.31
N LEU A 341 15.00 -19.40 1.94
CA LEU A 341 15.52 -19.80 3.26
C LEU A 341 17.03 -19.97 3.23
N THR A 342 17.55 -20.54 2.14
CA THR A 342 18.97 -20.80 1.97
C THR A 342 19.77 -19.51 1.91
N CYS A 343 19.33 -18.56 1.09
CA CYS A 343 19.93 -17.24 1.01
C CYS A 343 19.81 -16.48 2.34
N PHE A 344 18.62 -16.47 2.95
CA PHE A 344 18.36 -15.72 4.18
C PHE A 344 19.25 -16.18 5.33
N THR A 345 19.43 -17.49 5.49
CA THR A 345 20.24 -18.07 6.58
C THR A 345 21.70 -18.32 6.17
N ASN A 346 22.20 -17.67 5.12
CA ASN A 346 23.62 -17.63 4.77
C ASN A 346 24.06 -16.18 4.46
N PRO A 347 23.88 -15.24 5.41
CA PRO A 347 24.24 -13.85 5.19
C PRO A 347 25.76 -13.69 5.02
N PRO A 348 26.25 -12.91 4.04
CA PRO A 348 27.69 -12.78 3.81
C PRO A 348 28.38 -11.86 4.82
N GLU A 349 27.63 -10.99 5.50
CA GLU A 349 28.18 -10.00 6.42
C GLU A 349 27.20 -9.58 7.52
N ARG A 350 27.76 -9.05 8.61
CA ARG A 350 27.03 -8.24 9.60
C ARG A 350 26.81 -6.84 9.05
N PHE A 351 25.74 -6.18 9.48
CA PHE A 351 25.41 -4.85 8.99
C PHE A 351 26.27 -3.76 9.65
N ASP A 352 26.83 -2.91 8.79
CA ASP A 352 27.53 -1.68 9.15
C ASP A 352 26.67 -0.48 8.75
N PHE A 353 25.90 0.02 9.71
CA PHE A 353 24.98 1.13 9.50
C PHE A 353 25.68 2.46 9.18
N SER A 354 26.99 2.59 9.40
CA SER A 354 27.75 3.80 9.04
C SER A 354 27.84 4.00 7.52
N ARG A 355 27.62 2.93 6.74
CA ARG A 355 27.58 2.94 5.27
C ARG A 355 26.25 3.44 4.70
N ILE A 356 25.22 3.59 5.52
CA ILE A 356 23.90 4.08 5.10
C ILE A 356 23.85 5.60 5.33
N ALA A 357 23.69 6.37 4.24
CA ALA A 357 23.77 7.83 4.29
C ALA A 357 22.45 8.56 3.95
N CYS A 358 21.46 7.84 3.41
CA CYS A 358 20.14 8.37 3.08
C CYS A 358 19.21 8.36 4.31
N PRO A 359 18.12 9.14 4.30
CA PRO A 359 17.05 9.01 5.29
C PRO A 359 16.52 7.58 5.39
N VAL A 360 16.21 7.15 6.62
CA VAL A 360 15.71 5.80 6.91
C VAL A 360 14.40 5.88 7.70
N LEU A 361 13.37 5.20 7.21
CA LEU A 361 12.11 4.96 7.91
C LEU A 361 12.05 3.50 8.33
N LEU A 362 11.98 3.24 9.63
CA LEU A 362 11.74 1.91 10.21
C LEU A 362 10.31 1.83 10.72
N MET A 363 9.61 0.75 10.41
CA MET A 363 8.24 0.52 10.86
C MET A 363 8.07 -0.93 11.29
N THR A 364 7.24 -1.17 12.31
CA THR A 364 6.85 -2.52 12.71
C THR A 364 5.46 -2.54 13.33
N GLY A 365 4.72 -3.64 13.19
CA GLY A 365 3.44 -3.85 13.87
C GLY A 365 3.58 -3.92 15.39
N GLU A 366 2.60 -3.37 16.12
CA GLU A 366 2.52 -3.44 17.59
C GLU A 366 2.57 -4.89 18.12
N HIS A 367 1.99 -5.82 17.37
CA HIS A 367 1.88 -7.23 17.74
C HIS A 367 2.82 -8.13 16.92
N ASP A 368 3.82 -7.56 16.24
CA ASP A 368 4.81 -8.34 15.51
C ASP A 368 5.68 -9.15 16.48
N VAL A 369 5.63 -10.48 16.34
CA VAL A 369 6.44 -11.41 17.14
C VAL A 369 7.75 -11.81 16.46
N LEU A 370 7.91 -11.54 15.17
CA LEU A 370 9.10 -11.86 14.39
C LEU A 370 10.08 -10.69 14.31
N ALA A 371 9.57 -9.46 14.31
CA ALA A 371 10.35 -8.23 14.39
C ALA A 371 9.76 -7.28 15.46
N PRO A 372 9.84 -7.64 16.76
CA PRO A 372 9.14 -6.93 17.81
C PRO A 372 9.50 -5.43 17.89
N PRO A 373 8.56 -4.57 18.32
CA PRO A 373 8.79 -3.13 18.47
C PRO A 373 10.08 -2.75 19.18
N ASP A 374 10.43 -3.44 20.27
CA ASP A 374 11.64 -3.15 21.03
C ASP A 374 12.93 -3.45 20.25
N GLU A 375 12.93 -4.51 19.43
CA GLU A 375 14.07 -4.88 18.60
C GLU A 375 14.30 -3.85 17.49
N ILE A 376 13.24 -3.53 16.73
CA ILE A 376 13.34 -2.55 15.62
C ILE A 376 13.65 -1.15 16.18
N ARG A 377 13.11 -0.79 17.34
CA ARG A 377 13.48 0.44 18.05
C ARG A 377 14.97 0.44 18.40
N ALA A 378 15.51 -0.65 18.97
CA ALA A 378 16.92 -0.75 19.29
C ALA A 378 17.81 -0.61 18.03
N ILE A 379 17.39 -1.20 16.91
CA ILE A 379 18.08 -1.05 15.61
C ILE A 379 18.05 0.40 15.13
N SER A 380 16.90 1.09 15.21
CA SER A 380 16.81 2.52 14.83
C SER A 380 17.77 3.39 15.65
N ARG A 381 17.97 3.08 16.93
CA ARG A 381 18.93 3.77 17.81
C ARG A 381 20.37 3.46 17.45
N ARG A 382 20.68 2.23 17.04
CA ARG A 382 22.00 1.87 16.52
C ARG A 382 22.32 2.59 15.21
N MET A 383 21.33 2.75 14.32
CA MET A 383 21.49 3.55 13.10
C MET A 383 21.74 5.03 13.42
N LEU A 384 20.95 5.62 14.33
CA LEU A 384 21.12 6.98 14.81
C LEU A 384 22.55 7.23 15.36
N ALA A 385 23.09 6.26 16.11
CA ALA A 385 24.42 6.36 16.71
C ALA A 385 25.56 6.16 15.69
N ALA A 386 25.36 5.31 14.68
CA ALA A 386 26.39 4.95 13.71
C ALA A 386 26.54 5.96 12.56
N GLN A 387 25.46 6.66 12.21
CA GLN A 387 25.46 7.56 11.05
C GLN A 387 26.07 8.93 11.39
N PRO A 388 26.96 9.48 10.53
CA PRO A 388 27.52 10.81 10.73
C PRO A 388 26.50 11.95 10.63
N ALA A 389 25.43 11.77 9.86
CA ALA A 389 24.37 12.75 9.63
C ALA A 389 23.00 12.03 9.53
N PRO A 390 22.50 11.52 10.67
CA PRO A 390 21.31 10.67 10.71
C PRO A 390 20.03 11.45 10.40
N ASP A 391 19.10 10.78 9.71
CA ASP A 391 17.70 11.17 9.53
C ASP A 391 16.88 9.88 9.64
N ILE A 392 16.55 9.53 10.88
CA ILE A 392 15.91 8.26 11.24
C ILE A 392 14.47 8.54 11.70
N ARG A 393 13.51 7.86 11.09
CA ARG A 393 12.13 7.79 11.57
C ARG A 393 11.83 6.37 12.02
N PHE A 394 11.19 6.21 13.18
CA PHE A 394 10.73 4.92 13.70
C PHE A 394 9.25 5.01 14.07
N GLU A 395 8.45 4.06 13.60
CA GLU A 395 7.02 4.02 13.94
C GLU A 395 6.55 2.61 14.30
N VAL A 396 5.71 2.51 15.32
CA VAL A 396 4.94 1.31 15.63
C VAL A 396 3.54 1.45 15.05
N ILE A 397 3.13 0.51 14.21
CA ILE A 397 1.81 0.49 13.59
C ILE A 397 0.82 -0.19 14.53
N ALA A 398 -0.04 0.63 15.14
CA ALA A 398 -0.99 0.19 16.16
C ALA A 398 -1.93 -0.91 15.64
N GLY A 399 -2.14 -1.94 16.46
CA GLY A 399 -3.07 -3.04 16.19
C GLY A 399 -2.67 -4.01 15.08
N ALA A 400 -1.51 -3.84 14.44
CA ALA A 400 -1.02 -4.68 13.36
C ALA A 400 0.01 -5.73 13.83
N GLY A 401 0.06 -6.87 13.15
CA GLY A 401 1.12 -7.87 13.25
C GLY A 401 2.26 -7.64 12.27
N HIS A 402 2.91 -8.71 11.83
CA HIS A 402 4.11 -8.69 10.99
C HIS A 402 3.88 -8.21 9.55
N LEU A 403 2.63 -8.14 9.10
CA LEU A 403 2.26 -7.70 7.75
C LEU A 403 1.57 -6.34 7.86
N SER A 404 2.24 -5.39 8.54
CA SER A 404 1.65 -4.10 8.92
C SER A 404 1.19 -3.26 7.73
N ASN A 405 1.83 -3.45 6.58
CA ASN A 405 1.46 -2.83 5.31
C ASN A 405 0.10 -3.28 4.77
N LEU A 406 -0.35 -4.49 5.10
CA LEU A 406 -1.65 -5.03 4.69
C LEU A 406 -2.71 -4.92 5.79
N GLU A 407 -2.31 -5.03 7.05
CA GLU A 407 -3.22 -4.94 8.20
C GLU A 407 -3.70 -3.52 8.47
N ALA A 408 -2.85 -2.51 8.24
CA ALA A 408 -3.18 -1.10 8.45
C ALA A 408 -2.61 -0.22 7.32
N PRO A 409 -3.10 -0.38 6.07
CA PRO A 409 -2.46 0.18 4.89
C PRO A 409 -2.38 1.72 4.91
N GLU A 410 -3.38 2.42 5.42
CA GLU A 410 -3.36 3.89 5.51
C GLU A 410 -2.32 4.39 6.52
N ALA A 411 -2.31 3.81 7.72
CA ALA A 411 -1.38 4.17 8.79
C ALA A 411 0.07 3.85 8.38
N PHE A 412 0.28 2.72 7.70
CA PHE A 412 1.58 2.33 7.15
C PHE A 412 2.05 3.25 6.03
N THR A 413 1.13 3.67 5.14
CA THR A 413 1.52 4.45 3.95
C THR A 413 1.78 5.92 4.26
N ALA A 414 1.15 6.49 5.29
CA ALA A 414 1.29 7.91 5.62
C ALA A 414 2.74 8.35 5.87
N PRO A 415 3.56 7.67 6.71
CA PRO A 415 4.97 8.01 6.88
C PRO A 415 5.81 7.91 5.60
N ILE A 416 5.46 7.02 4.68
CA ILE A 416 6.12 6.89 3.37
C ILE A 416 5.81 8.09 2.49
N LEU A 417 4.55 8.58 2.49
CA LEU A 417 4.17 9.77 1.74
C LEU A 417 4.92 11.01 2.25
N ASP A 418 5.03 11.19 3.57
CA ASP A 418 5.81 12.28 4.17
C ASP A 418 7.28 12.23 3.74
N LEU A 419 7.86 11.02 3.71
CA LEU A 419 9.22 10.80 3.25
C LEU A 419 9.38 11.16 1.76
N LEU A 420 8.43 10.73 0.91
CA LEU A 420 8.47 10.98 -0.52
C LEU A 420 8.38 12.46 -0.87
N GLU A 421 7.56 13.24 -0.16
CA GLU A 421 7.50 14.70 -0.35
C GLU A 421 8.86 15.38 -0.16
N ARG A 422 9.70 14.83 0.73
CA ARG A 422 11.02 15.38 1.04
C ARG A 422 12.09 14.94 0.05
N VAL A 423 12.08 13.67 -0.37
CA VAL A 423 13.21 13.06 -1.09
C VAL A 423 12.95 12.81 -2.58
N ALA A 424 11.69 12.93 -3.02
CA ALA A 424 11.28 12.66 -4.37
C ALA A 424 10.37 13.79 -4.87
N PRO A 425 10.90 14.84 -5.51
CA PRO A 425 10.07 15.89 -6.09
C PRO A 425 9.06 15.26 -7.04
N VAL A 426 7.77 15.63 -6.87
CA VAL A 426 6.66 15.06 -7.63
C VAL A 426 6.99 15.17 -9.12
N ALA A 427 7.04 14.01 -9.80
CA ALA A 427 7.25 14.00 -11.24
C ALA A 427 6.22 14.95 -11.88
N PRO A 428 6.62 15.90 -12.73
CA PRO A 428 5.68 16.84 -13.32
C PRO A 428 4.52 16.07 -13.94
N ALA A 429 3.29 16.50 -13.62
CA ALA A 429 2.05 15.81 -13.94
C ALA A 429 2.11 15.17 -15.34
N THR A 430 1.86 13.85 -15.39
CA THR A 430 1.84 12.98 -16.58
C THR A 430 2.04 13.73 -17.89
N THR A 431 3.26 13.64 -18.46
CA THR A 431 3.59 14.33 -19.71
C THR A 431 2.51 14.06 -20.76
N GLY A 432 2.20 15.04 -21.62
CA GLY A 432 1.18 14.86 -22.67
C GLY A 432 1.40 13.60 -23.52
N LYS A 433 2.63 13.07 -23.60
CA LYS A 433 2.97 11.80 -24.24
C LYS A 433 2.37 10.57 -23.53
N GLN A 434 2.32 10.56 -22.20
CA GLN A 434 1.74 9.49 -21.39
C GLN A 434 0.22 9.53 -21.37
N ARG A 435 -0.39 10.72 -21.25
CA ARG A 435 -1.84 10.86 -21.48
C ARG A 435 -2.23 10.36 -22.87
N ARG A 436 -1.44 10.68 -23.89
CA ARG A 436 -1.63 10.16 -25.26
C ARG A 436 -1.43 8.64 -25.34
N ARG A 437 -0.59 8.04 -24.49
CA ARG A 437 -0.36 6.58 -24.44
C ARG A 437 -1.52 5.86 -23.75
N ALA A 438 -1.96 6.32 -22.59
CA ALA A 438 -3.10 5.78 -21.86
C ALA A 438 -4.41 5.96 -22.64
N ALA A 439 -4.65 7.16 -23.20
CA ALA A 439 -5.80 7.39 -24.09
C ALA A 439 -5.73 6.58 -25.39
N LYS A 440 -4.53 6.17 -25.83
CA LYS A 440 -4.38 5.23 -26.96
C LYS A 440 -4.69 3.81 -26.52
N HIS A 441 -4.24 3.39 -25.35
CA HIS A 441 -4.54 2.08 -24.77
C HIS A 441 -6.05 1.87 -24.59
N ALA A 442 -6.73 2.82 -23.93
CA ALA A 442 -8.18 2.78 -23.73
C ALA A 442 -8.95 2.75 -25.06
N ARG A 443 -8.59 3.59 -26.04
CA ARG A 443 -9.21 3.57 -27.38
C ARG A 443 -9.02 2.24 -28.11
N ILE A 444 -7.88 1.56 -27.92
CA ILE A 444 -7.67 0.24 -28.51
C ILE A 444 -8.63 -0.79 -27.89
N LEU A 445 -8.77 -0.79 -26.56
CA LEU A 445 -9.65 -1.72 -25.86
C LEU A 445 -11.13 -1.47 -26.23
N GLU A 446 -11.55 -0.21 -26.29
CA GLU A 446 -12.90 0.17 -26.74
C GLU A 446 -13.17 -0.26 -28.20
N ALA A 447 -12.21 -0.04 -29.10
CA ALA A 447 -12.32 -0.49 -30.48
C ALA A 447 -12.33 -2.02 -30.61
N ALA A 448 -11.54 -2.72 -29.80
CA ALA A 448 -11.49 -4.17 -29.76
C ALA A 448 -12.84 -4.74 -29.30
N LEU A 449 -13.37 -4.22 -28.19
CA LEU A 449 -14.71 -4.59 -27.69
C LEU A 449 -15.78 -4.39 -28.76
N ALA A 450 -15.79 -3.22 -29.43
CA ALA A 450 -16.76 -2.93 -30.47
C ALA A 450 -16.65 -3.85 -31.70
N GLU A 451 -15.44 -4.20 -32.14
CA GLU A 451 -15.26 -5.13 -33.26
C GLU A 451 -15.63 -6.57 -32.88
N PHE A 452 -15.22 -7.03 -31.69
CA PHE A 452 -15.61 -8.34 -31.18
C PHE A 452 -17.12 -8.47 -31.01
N ALA A 453 -17.78 -7.45 -30.45
CA ALA A 453 -19.23 -7.41 -30.31
C ALA A 453 -19.96 -7.47 -31.67
N ARG A 454 -19.39 -6.85 -32.71
CA ARG A 454 -20.04 -6.74 -34.03
C ARG A 454 -19.81 -7.95 -34.94
N ASN A 455 -18.61 -8.51 -34.95
CA ASN A 455 -18.23 -9.56 -35.92
C ASN A 455 -17.85 -10.89 -35.28
N GLY A 456 -17.96 -10.99 -33.95
CA GLY A 456 -17.48 -12.11 -33.16
C GLY A 456 -15.96 -12.25 -33.16
N PHE A 457 -15.45 -13.25 -32.44
CA PHE A 457 -14.02 -13.44 -32.25
C PHE A 457 -13.35 -13.85 -33.56
N SER A 458 -13.90 -14.83 -34.27
CA SER A 458 -13.32 -15.30 -35.54
C SER A 458 -13.42 -14.28 -36.67
N GLY A 459 -14.55 -13.57 -36.80
CA GLY A 459 -14.77 -12.56 -37.84
C GLY A 459 -13.99 -11.27 -37.60
N THR A 460 -13.50 -11.04 -36.38
CA THR A 460 -12.68 -9.88 -36.05
C THR A 460 -11.22 -10.12 -36.42
N SER A 461 -10.66 -9.22 -37.24
CA SER A 461 -9.24 -9.19 -37.55
C SER A 461 -8.52 -8.11 -36.74
N MET A 462 -7.25 -8.35 -36.43
CA MET A 462 -6.38 -7.32 -35.82
C MET A 462 -6.29 -6.05 -36.67
N GLN A 463 -6.45 -6.16 -38.00
CA GLN A 463 -6.47 -5.01 -38.89
C GLN A 463 -7.74 -4.15 -38.70
N ALA A 464 -8.90 -4.77 -38.51
CA ALA A 464 -10.16 -4.07 -38.27
C ALA A 464 -10.13 -3.30 -36.94
N ILE A 465 -9.61 -3.93 -35.89
CA ILE A 465 -9.45 -3.29 -34.57
C ILE A 465 -8.48 -2.12 -34.65
N ALA A 466 -7.32 -2.30 -35.28
CA ALA A 466 -6.33 -1.24 -35.45
C ALA A 466 -6.93 -0.03 -36.20
N SER A 467 -7.69 -0.29 -37.26
CA SER A 467 -8.35 0.73 -38.06
C SER A 467 -9.39 1.50 -37.23
N ARG A 468 -10.23 0.79 -36.45
CA ARG A 468 -11.24 1.42 -35.58
C ARG A 468 -10.60 2.23 -34.43
N ALA A 469 -9.50 1.75 -33.85
CA ALA A 469 -8.78 2.44 -32.78
C ALA A 469 -7.96 3.66 -33.26
N GLY A 470 -7.84 3.85 -34.59
CA GLY A 470 -6.97 4.87 -35.17
C GLY A 470 -5.48 4.62 -34.86
N VAL A 471 -5.05 3.35 -34.87
CA VAL A 471 -3.65 2.95 -34.66
C VAL A 471 -3.16 2.05 -35.80
N SER A 472 -1.84 1.92 -35.97
CA SER A 472 -1.29 0.99 -36.96
C SER A 472 -1.39 -0.46 -36.47
N LYS A 473 -1.50 -1.43 -37.38
CA LYS A 473 -1.48 -2.85 -37.02
C LYS A 473 -0.22 -3.23 -36.21
N PRO A 474 1.01 -2.84 -36.59
CA PRO A 474 2.20 -3.07 -35.74
C PRO A 474 2.08 -2.48 -34.33
N THR A 475 1.49 -1.29 -34.18
CA THR A 475 1.24 -0.68 -32.86
C THR A 475 0.28 -1.53 -32.02
N LEU A 476 -0.77 -2.10 -32.62
CA LEU A 476 -1.69 -2.99 -31.91
C LEU A 476 -0.98 -4.25 -31.39
N TYR A 477 -0.17 -4.88 -32.24
CA TYR A 477 0.65 -6.05 -31.85
C TYR A 477 1.70 -5.70 -30.77
N GLN A 478 2.24 -4.48 -30.76
CA GLN A 478 3.20 -4.07 -29.73
C GLN A 478 2.56 -3.92 -28.34
N TYR A 479 1.29 -3.53 -28.26
CA TYR A 479 0.60 -3.40 -26.99
C TYR A 479 0.10 -4.74 -26.45
N PHE A 480 -0.44 -5.58 -27.32
CA PHE A 480 -1.22 -6.75 -26.90
C PHE A 480 -0.72 -8.07 -27.45
N GLY A 481 0.33 -8.10 -28.26
CA GLY A 481 0.88 -9.35 -28.79
C GLY A 481 -0.02 -10.01 -29.82
N ASN A 482 -1.14 -10.60 -29.41
CA ASN A 482 -2.05 -11.34 -30.27
C ASN A 482 -3.54 -11.00 -29.99
N LYS A 483 -4.45 -11.60 -30.77
CA LYS A 483 -5.89 -11.34 -30.67
C LYS A 483 -6.53 -11.93 -29.40
N GLN A 484 -5.97 -13.02 -28.86
CA GLN A 484 -6.43 -13.66 -27.62
C GLN A 484 -6.05 -12.80 -26.41
N ASP A 485 -4.80 -12.35 -26.33
CA ASP A 485 -4.30 -11.46 -25.28
C ASP A 485 -5.06 -10.13 -25.26
N LEU A 486 -5.41 -9.59 -26.44
CA LEU A 486 -6.25 -8.41 -26.56
C LEU A 486 -7.68 -8.65 -26.09
N LEU A 487 -8.26 -9.82 -26.40
CA LEU A 487 -9.57 -10.20 -25.87
C LEU A 487 -9.50 -10.31 -24.34
N ALA A 488 -8.50 -10.99 -23.79
CA ALA A 488 -8.31 -11.10 -22.35
C ALA A 488 -8.18 -9.72 -21.67
N ALA A 489 -7.43 -8.80 -22.27
CA ALA A 489 -7.32 -7.42 -21.78
C ALA A 489 -8.65 -6.66 -21.83
N VAL A 490 -9.49 -6.87 -22.85
CA VAL A 490 -10.85 -6.31 -22.92
C VAL A 490 -11.74 -6.86 -21.80
N LEU A 491 -11.60 -8.16 -21.49
CA LEU A 491 -12.36 -8.82 -20.42
C LEU A 491 -11.99 -8.29 -19.02
N ASP A 492 -10.74 -7.84 -18.81
CA ASP A 492 -10.25 -7.38 -17.50
C ASP A 492 -10.72 -5.95 -17.12
N VAL A 493 -11.01 -5.09 -18.11
CA VAL A 493 -11.42 -3.68 -17.88
C VAL A 493 -12.79 -3.56 -17.20
N GLY A 494 -13.70 -4.53 -17.37
CA GLY A 494 -15.06 -4.51 -16.81
C GLY A 494 -15.16 -4.87 -15.32
N LYS A 495 -14.08 -5.39 -14.73
CA LYS A 495 -14.07 -6.02 -13.39
C LYS A 495 -14.19 -5.02 -12.23
N SER A 496 -13.45 -3.92 -12.29
CA SER A 496 -13.30 -3.00 -11.15
C SER A 496 -14.55 -2.16 -10.90
N GLU A 497 -15.31 -1.84 -11.95
CA GLU A 497 -16.53 -1.05 -11.86
C GLU A 497 -17.68 -1.83 -11.19
N LEU A 498 -17.81 -3.13 -11.49
CA LEU A 498 -18.90 -3.98 -11.01
C LEU A 498 -18.84 -4.22 -9.48
N LEU A 499 -17.64 -4.38 -8.93
CA LEU A 499 -17.43 -4.72 -7.52
C LEU A 499 -17.22 -3.50 -6.60
N ALA A 500 -17.07 -2.31 -7.16
CA ALA A 500 -16.81 -1.08 -6.38
C ALA A 500 -17.84 -0.84 -5.25
N PRO A 501 -19.16 -1.04 -5.43
CA PRO A 501 -20.15 -0.82 -4.37
C PRO A 501 -20.02 -1.75 -3.17
N LEU A 502 -19.57 -2.99 -3.39
CA LEU A 502 -19.38 -4.03 -2.36
C LEU A 502 -18.05 -3.85 -1.63
N LYS A 503 -17.00 -3.46 -2.36
CA LYS A 503 -15.67 -3.18 -1.79
C LYS A 503 -15.63 -1.90 -0.95
N ALA A 504 -16.43 -0.90 -1.30
CA ALA A 504 -16.53 0.36 -0.57
C ALA A 504 -17.49 0.30 0.64
N ALA A 505 -17.92 -0.89 1.07
CA ALA A 505 -19.00 -1.07 2.03
C ALA A 505 -18.53 -1.32 3.48
N ASP A 506 -17.28 -1.01 3.82
CA ASP A 506 -16.84 -1.22 5.20
C ASP A 506 -17.64 -0.35 6.20
N GLY A 507 -18.15 -0.99 7.25
CA GLY A 507 -19.09 -0.39 8.20
C GLY A 507 -20.49 0.01 7.67
N ALA A 508 -20.82 -0.20 6.39
CA ALA A 508 -22.09 0.26 5.81
C ALA A 508 -23.27 -0.69 6.09
N ALA A 509 -24.48 -0.12 6.17
CA ALA A 509 -25.73 -0.86 6.36
C ALA A 509 -26.06 -1.78 5.17
N LEU A 510 -26.59 -2.98 5.47
CA LEU A 510 -26.85 -4.06 4.50
C LEU A 510 -27.69 -3.60 3.29
N VAL A 511 -28.85 -2.98 3.54
CA VAL A 511 -29.86 -2.72 2.50
C VAL A 511 -29.42 -1.66 1.49
N PRO A 512 -28.84 -0.50 1.89
CA PRO A 512 -28.30 0.48 0.93
C PRO A 512 -27.19 -0.07 0.04
N VAL A 513 -26.35 -0.96 0.56
CA VAL A 513 -25.26 -1.57 -0.21
C VAL A 513 -25.82 -2.54 -1.25
N LEU A 514 -26.75 -3.42 -0.86
CA LEU A 514 -27.42 -4.34 -1.78
C LEU A 514 -28.17 -3.58 -2.89
N TRP A 515 -28.87 -2.49 -2.54
CA TRP A 515 -29.56 -1.63 -3.48
C TRP A 515 -28.60 -1.01 -4.51
N ARG A 516 -27.50 -0.39 -4.05
CA ARG A 516 -26.50 0.23 -4.92
C ARG A 516 -25.81 -0.79 -5.82
N TYR A 517 -25.47 -1.97 -5.26
CA TYR A 517 -24.88 -3.05 -6.03
C TYR A 517 -25.83 -3.56 -7.12
N ALA A 518 -27.10 -3.80 -6.79
CA ALA A 518 -28.08 -4.29 -7.75
C ALA A 518 -28.23 -3.36 -8.97
N TRP A 519 -28.27 -2.05 -8.75
CA TRP A 519 -28.30 -1.06 -9.83
C TRP A 519 -26.99 -1.00 -10.62
N THR A 520 -25.84 -1.01 -9.94
CA THR A 520 -24.52 -1.02 -10.61
C THR A 520 -24.38 -2.27 -11.48
N TYR A 521 -24.82 -3.42 -10.98
CA TYR A 521 -24.84 -4.68 -11.70
C TYR A 521 -25.76 -4.59 -12.93
N ALA A 522 -26.99 -4.13 -12.76
CA ALA A 522 -27.94 -4.01 -13.87
C ALA A 522 -27.47 -3.04 -14.95
N ASP A 523 -26.99 -1.85 -14.57
CA ASP A 523 -26.48 -0.85 -15.50
C ASP A 523 -25.23 -1.34 -16.24
N PHE A 524 -24.44 -2.25 -15.66
CA PHE A 524 -23.27 -2.83 -16.30
C PHE A 524 -23.63 -3.97 -17.26
N VAL A 525 -24.35 -5.00 -16.78
CA VAL A 525 -24.57 -6.23 -17.58
C VAL A 525 -25.60 -6.08 -18.68
N LEU A 526 -26.47 -5.07 -18.61
CA LEU A 526 -27.46 -4.77 -19.66
C LEU A 526 -26.93 -3.82 -20.73
N ARG A 527 -25.66 -3.38 -20.64
CA ARG A 527 -25.08 -2.56 -21.72
C ARG A 527 -25.09 -3.34 -23.04
N PRO A 528 -25.38 -2.68 -24.17
CA PRO A 528 -25.42 -3.35 -25.47
C PRO A 528 -24.13 -4.10 -25.84
N ASP A 529 -22.97 -3.54 -25.46
CA ASP A 529 -21.66 -4.16 -25.69
C ASP A 529 -21.43 -5.38 -24.79
N MET A 530 -21.79 -5.31 -23.51
CA MET A 530 -21.68 -6.44 -22.56
C MET A 530 -22.63 -7.60 -22.91
N LEU A 531 -23.85 -7.29 -23.35
CA LEU A 531 -24.78 -8.32 -23.86
C LEU A 531 -24.26 -8.97 -25.14
N SER A 532 -23.66 -8.18 -26.03
CA SER A 532 -23.07 -8.71 -27.27
C SER A 532 -21.85 -9.58 -27.00
N LEU A 533 -21.01 -9.18 -26.04
CA LEU A 533 -19.89 -9.98 -25.55
C LEU A 533 -20.38 -11.29 -24.93
N ALA A 534 -21.41 -11.26 -24.09
CA ALA A 534 -21.98 -12.48 -23.51
C ALA A 534 -22.51 -13.44 -24.59
N ARG A 535 -23.23 -12.94 -25.60
CA ARG A 535 -23.69 -13.75 -26.75
C ARG A 535 -22.51 -14.35 -27.51
N LEU A 536 -21.45 -13.57 -27.72
CA LEU A 536 -20.24 -14.06 -28.38
C LEU A 536 -19.61 -15.22 -27.59
N ILE A 537 -19.42 -15.06 -26.29
CA ILE A 537 -18.82 -16.09 -25.43
C ILE A 537 -19.67 -17.36 -25.45
N ILE A 538 -20.99 -17.23 -25.31
CA ILE A 538 -21.93 -18.37 -25.35
C ILE A 538 -21.87 -19.07 -26.71
N GLY A 539 -21.90 -18.30 -27.81
CA GLY A 539 -21.90 -18.85 -29.17
C GLY A 539 -20.57 -19.49 -29.60
N GLU A 540 -19.46 -19.13 -28.96
CA GLU A 540 -18.13 -19.67 -29.25
C GLU A 540 -17.69 -20.76 -28.27
N ALA A 541 -18.44 -21.01 -27.20
CA ALA A 541 -18.03 -21.91 -26.12
C ALA A 541 -17.74 -23.34 -26.58
N GLU A 542 -18.46 -23.86 -27.57
CA GLU A 542 -18.21 -25.20 -28.13
C GLU A 542 -16.92 -25.26 -28.97
N ARG A 543 -16.54 -24.15 -29.59
CA ARG A 543 -15.41 -24.09 -30.54
C ARG A 543 -14.12 -23.60 -29.89
N LEU A 544 -14.24 -22.76 -28.87
CA LEU A 544 -13.15 -22.13 -28.12
C LEU A 544 -13.45 -22.20 -26.61
N PRO A 545 -13.50 -23.42 -26.02
CA PRO A 545 -13.85 -23.61 -24.62
C PRO A 545 -12.91 -22.88 -23.65
N GLU A 546 -11.66 -22.65 -24.03
CA GLU A 546 -10.69 -21.88 -23.26
C GLU A 546 -11.10 -20.42 -23.08
N VAL A 547 -11.70 -19.79 -24.10
CA VAL A 547 -12.14 -18.39 -24.03
C VAL A 547 -13.36 -18.25 -23.11
N ALA A 548 -14.28 -19.20 -23.15
CA ALA A 548 -15.41 -19.25 -22.23
C ALA A 548 -14.96 -19.53 -20.79
N HIS A 549 -13.99 -20.41 -20.61
CA HIS A 549 -13.39 -20.68 -19.30
C HIS A 549 -12.69 -19.44 -18.73
N ASP A 550 -11.84 -18.78 -19.50
CA ASP A 550 -11.12 -17.58 -19.09
C ASP A 550 -12.09 -16.45 -18.76
N TYR A 551 -13.14 -16.25 -19.56
CA TYR A 551 -14.22 -15.31 -19.25
C TYR A 551 -14.88 -15.67 -17.91
N GLN A 552 -15.24 -16.94 -17.70
CA GLN A 552 -15.90 -17.39 -16.48
C GLN A 552 -15.01 -17.22 -15.24
N GLN A 553 -13.71 -17.53 -15.34
CA GLN A 553 -12.75 -17.38 -14.25
C GLN A 553 -12.41 -15.91 -13.95
N ALA A 554 -12.30 -15.07 -14.98
CA ALA A 554 -11.89 -13.67 -14.83
C ALA A 554 -13.02 -12.75 -14.38
N GLY A 555 -14.26 -12.99 -14.84
CA GLY A 555 -15.42 -12.14 -14.55
C GLY A 555 -16.41 -12.77 -13.57
N PRO A 556 -17.32 -13.65 -14.05
CA PRO A 556 -18.43 -14.15 -13.24
C PRO A 556 -18.02 -14.84 -11.93
N LYS A 557 -16.99 -15.69 -11.94
CA LYS A 557 -16.53 -16.34 -10.70
C LYS A 557 -16.01 -15.32 -9.69
N GLN A 558 -15.27 -14.31 -10.12
CA GLN A 558 -14.77 -13.26 -9.22
C GLN A 558 -15.91 -12.38 -8.68
N ALA A 559 -16.93 -12.10 -9.49
CA ALA A 559 -18.12 -11.39 -9.04
C ALA A 559 -18.90 -12.20 -7.97
N LEU A 560 -19.00 -13.51 -8.16
CA LEU A 560 -19.55 -14.44 -7.18
C LEU A 560 -18.76 -14.41 -5.87
N GLU A 561 -17.42 -14.52 -5.95
CA GLU A 561 -16.55 -14.50 -4.77
C GLU A 561 -16.65 -13.17 -4.01
N GLY A 562 -16.70 -12.03 -4.72
CA GLY A 562 -16.91 -10.72 -4.08
C GLY A 562 -18.24 -10.60 -3.35
N MET A 563 -19.31 -11.19 -3.91
CA MET A 563 -20.62 -11.24 -3.27
C MET A 563 -20.65 -12.21 -2.09
N LYS A 564 -20.03 -13.39 -2.22
CA LYS A 564 -19.83 -14.35 -1.11
C LYS A 564 -19.12 -13.67 0.07
N ALA A 565 -18.02 -12.97 -0.20
CA ALA A 565 -17.27 -12.25 0.83
C ALA A 565 -18.15 -11.21 1.56
N PHE A 566 -18.89 -10.39 0.82
CA PHE A 566 -19.82 -9.41 1.41
C PHE A 566 -20.91 -10.07 2.26
N LEU A 567 -21.57 -11.13 1.77
CA LEU A 567 -22.62 -11.82 2.52
C LEU A 567 -22.08 -12.47 3.79
N CYS A 568 -20.89 -13.08 3.72
CA CYS A 568 -20.20 -13.63 4.89
C CYS A 568 -19.90 -12.55 5.95
N ALA A 569 -19.45 -11.37 5.52
CA ALA A 569 -19.21 -10.24 6.43
C ALA A 569 -20.51 -9.79 7.12
N GLN A 570 -21.62 -9.76 6.40
CA GLN A 570 -22.93 -9.37 6.96
C GLN A 570 -23.51 -10.46 7.90
N LYS A 571 -23.26 -11.74 7.60
CA LYS A 571 -23.55 -12.85 8.53
C LYS A 571 -22.74 -12.74 9.81
N ALA A 572 -21.44 -12.44 9.73
CA ALA A 572 -20.59 -12.22 10.90
C ALA A 572 -21.05 -11.05 11.77
N ARG A 573 -21.65 -10.02 11.16
CA ARG A 573 -22.29 -8.87 11.84
C ARG A 573 -23.70 -9.16 12.36
N GLY A 574 -24.20 -10.39 12.18
CA GLY A 574 -25.53 -10.81 12.61
C GLY A 574 -26.68 -10.22 11.80
N ALA A 575 -26.42 -9.67 10.61
CA ALA A 575 -27.46 -9.10 9.73
C ALA A 575 -28.09 -10.14 8.78
N LEU A 576 -27.39 -11.26 8.53
CA LEU A 576 -27.84 -12.36 7.67
C LEU A 576 -27.63 -13.73 8.35
N ALA A 577 -28.42 -14.72 7.95
CA ALA A 577 -28.30 -16.11 8.35
C ALA A 577 -28.45 -17.04 7.13
N PHE A 578 -27.45 -17.88 6.89
CA PHE A 578 -27.41 -18.91 5.84
C PHE A 578 -26.37 -19.97 6.18
N GLU A 579 -26.52 -21.19 5.68
CA GLU A 579 -25.56 -22.28 5.88
C GLU A 579 -24.47 -22.26 4.79
N ASP A 580 -24.87 -22.08 3.54
CA ASP A 580 -24.01 -22.08 2.37
C ASP A 580 -23.90 -20.67 1.77
N ALA A 581 -22.70 -20.10 1.81
CA ALA A 581 -22.42 -18.75 1.31
C ALA A 581 -22.51 -18.66 -0.22
N GLU A 582 -22.13 -19.73 -0.92
CA GLU A 582 -22.15 -19.79 -2.38
C GLU A 582 -23.59 -19.81 -2.87
N LEU A 583 -24.42 -20.71 -2.32
CA LEU A 583 -25.84 -20.75 -2.65
C LEU A 583 -26.57 -19.45 -2.28
N ALA A 584 -26.23 -18.81 -1.15
CA ALA A 584 -26.80 -17.52 -0.79
C ALA A 584 -26.42 -16.42 -1.81
N ALA A 585 -25.17 -16.39 -2.26
CA ALA A 585 -24.71 -15.44 -3.28
C ALA A 585 -25.34 -15.71 -4.65
N GLU A 586 -25.43 -16.97 -5.08
CA GLU A 586 -26.10 -17.36 -6.32
C GLU A 586 -27.59 -17.00 -6.30
N ASN A 587 -28.28 -17.24 -5.18
CA ASN A 587 -29.67 -16.85 -4.99
C ASN A 587 -29.84 -15.34 -5.10
N LEU A 588 -29.02 -14.54 -4.41
CA LEU A 588 -29.03 -13.08 -4.54
C LEU A 588 -28.84 -12.67 -5.99
N TRP A 589 -27.85 -13.25 -6.67
CA TRP A 589 -27.52 -12.91 -8.04
C TRP A 589 -28.66 -13.19 -9.02
N ALA A 590 -29.24 -14.39 -8.91
CA ALA A 590 -30.34 -14.81 -9.77
C ALA A 590 -31.60 -13.98 -9.53
N LEU A 591 -31.89 -13.63 -8.28
CA LEU A 591 -33.07 -12.85 -7.88
C LEU A 591 -33.02 -11.40 -8.38
N ILE A 592 -31.84 -10.80 -8.54
CA ILE A 592 -31.71 -9.38 -8.95
C ILE A 592 -32.14 -9.16 -10.42
N LEU A 593 -31.69 -9.99 -11.37
CA LEU A 593 -31.81 -9.65 -12.80
C LEU A 593 -31.85 -10.82 -13.80
N SER A 594 -32.04 -12.07 -13.37
CA SER A 594 -32.00 -13.23 -14.30
C SER A 594 -32.95 -13.05 -15.50
N ALA A 595 -34.25 -12.81 -15.26
CA ALA A 595 -35.24 -12.71 -16.33
C ALA A 595 -35.07 -11.48 -17.25
N PRO A 596 -34.84 -10.24 -16.77
CA PRO A 596 -34.58 -9.10 -17.66
C PRO A 596 -33.31 -9.25 -18.50
N ARG A 597 -32.25 -9.82 -17.92
CA ARG A 597 -30.99 -10.04 -18.64
C ARG A 597 -31.13 -11.14 -19.69
N GLU A 598 -31.78 -12.25 -19.35
CA GLU A 598 -32.05 -13.34 -20.29
C GLU A 598 -32.90 -12.87 -21.47
N HIS A 599 -33.95 -12.07 -21.20
CA HIS A 599 -34.73 -11.42 -22.24
C HIS A 599 -33.86 -10.56 -23.16
N ALA A 600 -33.00 -9.69 -22.59
CA ALA A 600 -32.12 -8.82 -23.37
C ALA A 600 -31.06 -9.61 -24.17
N LEU A 601 -30.66 -10.80 -23.71
CA LEU A 601 -29.77 -11.70 -24.46
C LEU A 601 -30.46 -12.28 -25.69
N HIS A 602 -31.74 -12.67 -25.58
CA HIS A 602 -32.50 -13.29 -26.67
C HIS A 602 -33.18 -12.28 -27.61
N HIS A 603 -33.50 -11.09 -27.13
CA HIS A 603 -34.21 -10.03 -27.85
C HIS A 603 -33.40 -8.73 -27.86
N PRO A 604 -32.31 -8.64 -28.64
CA PRO A 604 -31.44 -7.46 -28.68
C PRO A 604 -32.17 -6.17 -29.13
N GLU A 605 -33.27 -6.31 -29.87
CA GLU A 605 -34.14 -5.23 -30.34
C GLU A 605 -35.11 -4.69 -29.29
N ASP A 606 -35.31 -5.39 -28.18
CA ASP A 606 -36.29 -5.06 -27.13
C ASP A 606 -35.64 -5.04 -25.73
N PRO A 607 -34.82 -4.01 -25.43
CA PRO A 607 -34.16 -3.89 -24.13
C PRO A 607 -35.19 -3.62 -23.02
N PRO A 608 -35.02 -4.20 -21.82
CA PRO A 608 -35.98 -4.05 -20.74
C PRO A 608 -36.05 -2.59 -20.25
N GLU A 609 -37.27 -2.07 -20.14
CA GLU A 609 -37.51 -0.73 -19.57
C GLU A 609 -36.99 -0.62 -18.14
N ARG A 610 -36.56 0.57 -17.74
CA ARG A 610 -36.02 0.84 -16.40
C ARG A 610 -37.02 0.51 -15.28
N ALA A 611 -38.32 0.71 -15.52
CA ALA A 611 -39.38 0.33 -14.59
C ALA A 611 -39.47 -1.19 -14.41
N ARG A 612 -39.30 -1.97 -15.50
CA ARG A 612 -39.23 -3.43 -15.44
C ARG A 612 -38.00 -3.89 -14.65
N ILE A 613 -36.84 -3.24 -14.83
CA ILE A 613 -35.62 -3.53 -14.07
C ILE A 613 -35.83 -3.25 -12.58
N ALA A 614 -36.34 -2.07 -12.24
CA ALA A 614 -36.62 -1.68 -10.85
C ALA A 614 -37.54 -2.69 -10.15
N ARG A 615 -38.61 -3.14 -10.82
CA ARG A 615 -39.52 -4.16 -10.30
C ARG A 615 -38.81 -5.48 -9.95
N HIS A 616 -37.84 -5.91 -10.76
CA HIS A 616 -37.10 -7.15 -10.52
C HIS A 616 -36.06 -6.98 -9.40
N ILE A 617 -35.34 -5.85 -9.38
CA ILE A 617 -34.41 -5.52 -8.30
C ILE A 617 -35.14 -5.47 -6.95
N GLU A 618 -36.25 -4.72 -6.88
CA GLU A 618 -37.04 -4.58 -5.66
C GLU A 618 -37.57 -5.94 -5.18
N ASN A 619 -38.22 -6.70 -6.05
CA ASN A 619 -38.75 -8.01 -5.70
C ASN A 619 -37.62 -8.98 -5.29
N GLY A 620 -36.52 -9.00 -6.04
CA GLY A 620 -35.38 -9.88 -5.80
C GLY A 620 -34.74 -9.62 -4.44
N LEU A 621 -34.49 -8.35 -4.11
CA LEU A 621 -33.98 -7.96 -2.80
C LEU A 621 -34.99 -8.23 -1.69
N ALA A 622 -36.29 -8.00 -1.91
CA ALA A 622 -37.33 -8.29 -0.92
C ALA A 622 -37.42 -9.79 -0.60
N VAL A 623 -37.33 -10.67 -1.61
CA VAL A 623 -37.30 -12.13 -1.45
C VAL A 623 -36.02 -12.56 -0.74
N PHE A 624 -34.86 -12.04 -1.15
CA PHE A 624 -33.59 -12.34 -0.51
C PHE A 624 -33.60 -11.97 0.97
N LEU A 625 -34.04 -10.75 1.31
CA LEU A 625 -34.15 -10.30 2.68
C LEU A 625 -35.18 -11.09 3.49
N ALA A 626 -36.28 -11.54 2.88
CA ALA A 626 -37.24 -12.41 3.57
C ALA A 626 -36.64 -13.78 3.92
N ALA A 627 -35.78 -14.31 3.07
CA ALA A 627 -35.17 -15.63 3.24
C ALA A 627 -33.93 -15.63 4.16
N PHE A 628 -33.07 -14.61 4.05
CA PHE A 628 -31.73 -14.64 4.63
C PHE A 628 -31.47 -13.57 5.70
N SER A 629 -32.36 -12.60 5.90
CA SER A 629 -32.20 -11.58 6.94
C SER A 629 -32.49 -12.15 8.33
N THR A 630 -31.71 -11.74 9.34
CA THR A 630 -32.01 -12.00 10.76
C THR A 630 -33.10 -11.07 11.31
N ASP A 631 -33.36 -9.94 10.64
CA ASP A 631 -34.48 -9.03 10.90
C ASP A 631 -35.19 -8.66 9.58
N PRO A 632 -36.04 -9.57 9.03
CA PRO A 632 -36.69 -9.36 7.74
C PRO A 632 -37.63 -8.14 7.73
N ALA A 633 -38.30 -7.84 8.86
CA ALA A 633 -39.25 -6.75 8.93
C ALA A 633 -38.56 -5.39 8.81
N ARG A 634 -37.47 -5.17 9.55
CA ARG A 634 -36.69 -3.94 9.49
C ARG A 634 -36.05 -3.73 8.11
N HIS A 635 -35.36 -4.73 7.59
CA HIS A 635 -34.62 -4.59 6.34
C HIS A 635 -35.56 -4.42 5.13
N ARG A 636 -36.74 -5.07 5.11
CA ARG A 636 -37.74 -4.82 4.05
C ARG A 636 -38.36 -3.43 4.15
N ALA A 637 -38.61 -2.91 5.35
CA ALA A 637 -39.08 -1.54 5.52
C ALA A 637 -38.04 -0.51 5.07
N GLU A 638 -36.75 -0.79 5.28
CA GLU A 638 -35.65 0.03 4.75
C GLU A 638 -35.57 0.00 3.23
N LEU A 639 -35.74 -1.17 2.62
CA LEU A 639 -35.78 -1.32 1.16
C LEU A 639 -36.94 -0.51 0.56
N GLN A 640 -38.14 -0.60 1.13
CA GLN A 640 -39.30 0.17 0.68
C GLN A 640 -39.07 1.69 0.72
N ARG A 641 -38.36 2.20 1.73
CA ARG A 641 -37.98 3.62 1.79
C ARG A 641 -37.04 4.01 0.65
N LEU A 642 -36.08 3.16 0.31
CA LEU A 642 -35.17 3.39 -0.83
C LEU A 642 -35.89 3.32 -2.18
N CYS A 643 -36.84 2.41 -2.35
CA CYS A 643 -37.66 2.33 -3.55
C CYS A 643 -38.47 3.63 -3.75
N ALA A 644 -39.13 4.11 -2.70
CA ALA A 644 -39.95 5.33 -2.74
C ALA A 644 -39.15 6.61 -3.05
N THR A 645 -37.90 6.71 -2.57
CA THR A 645 -37.02 7.85 -2.90
C THR A 645 -36.44 7.75 -4.31
N HIS A 646 -36.32 6.54 -4.87
CA HIS A 646 -35.86 6.35 -6.24
C HIS A 646 -36.90 6.76 -7.28
N GLU A 647 -38.20 6.52 -7.02
CA GLU A 647 -39.30 6.93 -7.90
C GLU A 647 -39.48 8.45 -7.99
N THR A 648 -39.09 9.20 -6.94
CA THR A 648 -39.21 10.67 -6.91
C THR A 648 -38.03 11.39 -7.57
N GLY A 649 -36.92 10.70 -7.85
CA GLY A 649 -35.68 11.27 -8.41
C GLY A 649 -35.56 11.27 -9.93
N THR A 650 -36.45 10.61 -10.67
CA THR A 650 -36.38 10.48 -12.14
C THR A 650 -37.13 11.59 -12.90
N GLY A 651 -37.67 12.59 -12.19
CA GLY A 651 -38.49 13.67 -12.74
C GLY A 651 -37.76 14.91 -13.28
N HIS A 652 -36.48 14.85 -13.65
CA HIS A 652 -35.80 15.94 -14.38
C HIS A 652 -35.23 15.42 -15.70
N GLY A 653 -36.15 15.15 -16.63
CA GLY A 653 -35.83 14.86 -18.02
C GLY A 653 -35.15 16.05 -18.68
N ASN A 654 -34.01 15.76 -19.31
CA ASN A 654 -33.31 16.59 -20.28
C ASN A 654 -34.28 17.20 -21.30
N GLY A 655 -34.56 18.49 -21.14
CA GLY A 655 -35.09 19.35 -22.19
C GLY A 655 -34.06 20.41 -22.56
N LYS A 656 -33.36 20.20 -23.68
CA LYS A 656 -32.70 21.17 -24.58
C LYS A 656 -31.95 20.35 -25.65
N THR A 657 -32.54 19.98 -26.79
CA THR A 657 -32.68 20.76 -28.03
C THR A 657 -31.55 21.75 -28.32
N ALA A 658 -30.57 21.31 -29.13
CA ALA A 658 -30.19 21.84 -30.45
C ALA A 658 -28.79 21.33 -30.83
#